data_AF-A0A507EJ28-F1
#
_entry.id   AF-A0A507EJ28-F1
#
_cell.length_a   1.000
_cell.length_b   1.000
_cell.length_c   1.000
_cell.angle_alpha   90.00
_cell.angle_beta   90.00
_cell.angle_gamma   90.00
#
_symmetry.space_group_name_H-M   'P 1'
#
loop_
_entity.id
_entity.type
_entity.pdbx_description
1 polymer ?
#
loop_
_entity_poly.entity_id
_entity_poly.type
_entity_poly.pdbx_seq_one_letter_code
_entity_poly.pdbx_strand_id
1 'polypeptide(L)'
;MSRPVQIQPQNDVLVQEAFTTLRQTIQGDRHASHSAAYHLFKDPVEISSLRKALLDWYDAHQREMPWRTPCGSKAQTSSVLQPSEKDAAQRAYEVWVSEVMLQQTQVATVIPYYKRWLQKWPTIHDLAKAHPEDVNKVWSGLGYYSRARRLHEGSQLVVRKFEGILPRDAKSLEKEVPGIGPYTAGAVASIAYNLPAPLVDGNVIRVLSRLRAIAGDPKVKDAISLHWSLAKDILDPDRPGHFNQALMDLGATVCTPQTPDCVACPIKEFCRANAEQKALLLLAKQKFLGTGNVDSPEMNTVDPCKLCPPLMDIEESGVKRYPAKAKKKPPRQEVRAVCILEHIGANKQSKFLLVQGPKEGLLANLWDFPNIELQLPEPSTDGTGGTLETKSGSAVENIPYGMRKTAIDDWMGTHLNISLTSLQDESRTRAEVTLIDRMDLGSTLHLFSHIKRVMVVEHVIVAGELHLPSDMTATTSASPKTLIKGKSKPRNAKGKTADTGMETRPLRWFTEAEMLGDSAAVPATLKKAFALLAKARNATVKTGKTPGNAQRKKRKAVDEGVEDDAGDVTQPEQSTPSARRTRSTVSFDASYTPAPHALYSSAHIDTHGFASRNKDGVRALAAVWIERGIGGEERTGYCNAPVSLNSQLTVRDALNQAMEEEMRRDKTVFLLGEEVAQYNGAYKVSKGLLDKFGPDRVIDTPITEMGFAGLAVGAAMAGLKPICEFMTFNFAMQAIDHIVNSAAKTRYMSGGIVGIPIVFRGPNGAAAGVGAQHSQDYAAWYGQIPGLKVVSPWNAEDAKGLLKAAIRDPDPVVVLENEIMYGQHFDVSEEVLSDDFVLPIGKAKIEKEGSDVTVVAHSRAVGQSLDVAKELEKEGIKVEVINLRSIRPLDIDTIIKSVKKTNHLVTVEGGFPQYSVGSEICAQIMESDAFDHLDAPVSRVTGADVPMPYAKNLEDLSLPRVESIKNTILKTLNRK
;
A
#
# COMPACT_ATOMS: atom_id res chain seq x y z
N MET A 1 47.88 -21.52 -28.14
CA MET A 1 47.55 -21.94 -26.75
C MET A 1 47.80 -20.76 -25.83
N SER A 2 46.75 -20.08 -25.39
CA SER A 2 46.86 -18.94 -24.45
C SER A 2 46.68 -19.47 -23.03
N ARG A 3 47.54 -19.07 -22.08
CA ARG A 3 47.41 -19.50 -20.68
C ARG A 3 46.06 -19.03 -20.10
N PRO A 4 45.38 -19.84 -19.28
CA PRO A 4 44.19 -19.38 -18.56
C PRO A 4 44.58 -18.25 -17.61
N VAL A 5 43.90 -17.11 -17.73
CA VAL A 5 44.10 -15.97 -16.81
C VAL A 5 43.54 -16.37 -15.45
N GLN A 6 44.41 -16.61 -14.48
CA GLN A 6 43.99 -16.70 -13.07
C GLN A 6 43.43 -15.33 -12.66
N ILE A 7 42.10 -15.25 -12.55
CA ILE A 7 41.43 -14.10 -11.95
C ILE A 7 41.75 -14.12 -10.45
N GLN A 8 42.82 -13.42 -10.05
CA GLN A 8 43.11 -13.15 -8.65
C GLN A 8 42.03 -12.21 -8.09
N PRO A 9 41.58 -12.41 -6.84
CA PRO A 9 40.77 -11.41 -6.15
C PRO A 9 41.56 -10.10 -6.06
N GLN A 10 40.93 -8.98 -6.39
CA GLN A 10 41.52 -7.65 -6.23
C GLN A 10 41.83 -7.36 -4.74
N ASN A 11 42.49 -6.23 -4.46
CA ASN A 11 43.04 -5.81 -3.15
C ASN A 11 42.02 -5.64 -1.98
N ASP A 12 40.80 -6.16 -2.12
CA ASP A 12 39.72 -6.15 -1.13
C ASP A 12 39.88 -7.36 -0.17
N VAL A 13 40.42 -7.09 1.03
CA VAL A 13 40.71 -8.09 2.06
C VAL A 13 39.46 -8.86 2.48
N LEU A 14 38.29 -8.21 2.57
CA LEU A 14 37.03 -8.89 2.93
C LEU A 14 36.58 -9.85 1.83
N VAL A 15 36.80 -9.53 0.56
CA VAL A 15 36.52 -10.45 -0.55
C VAL A 15 37.47 -11.64 -0.53
N GLN A 16 38.74 -11.46 -0.16
CA GLN A 16 39.70 -12.57 0.00
C GLN A 16 39.34 -13.49 1.17
N GLU A 17 38.96 -12.94 2.33
CA GLU A 17 38.43 -13.71 3.46
C GLU A 17 37.16 -14.49 3.04
N ALA A 18 36.18 -13.82 2.44
CA ALA A 18 34.93 -14.43 2.01
C ALA A 18 35.13 -15.52 0.94
N PHE A 19 36.05 -15.31 -0.02
CA PHE A 19 36.41 -16.31 -1.02
C PHE A 19 37.02 -17.56 -0.39
N THR A 20 37.86 -17.38 0.65
CA THR A 20 38.45 -18.50 1.40
C THR A 20 37.39 -19.30 2.15
N THR A 21 36.51 -18.63 2.89
CA THR A 21 35.40 -19.27 3.62
C THR A 21 34.44 -20.02 2.69
N LEU A 22 33.98 -19.37 1.61
CA LEU A 22 33.04 -19.99 0.66
C LEU A 22 33.64 -21.19 -0.08
N ARG A 23 34.94 -21.13 -0.40
CA ARG A 23 35.65 -22.24 -1.06
C ARG A 23 35.72 -23.48 -0.18
N GLN A 24 35.96 -23.31 1.12
CA GLN A 24 35.96 -24.41 2.10
C GLN A 24 34.58 -25.08 2.18
N THR A 25 33.48 -24.31 2.25
CA THR A 25 32.12 -24.89 2.28
C THR A 25 31.78 -25.68 1.01
N ILE A 26 32.22 -25.22 -0.17
CA ILE A 26 31.91 -25.88 -1.45
C ILE A 26 32.62 -27.23 -1.60
N GLN A 27 33.71 -27.49 -0.86
CA GLN A 27 34.58 -28.64 -1.08
C GLN A 27 34.26 -29.90 -0.24
N GLY A 28 33.29 -29.90 0.68
CA GLY A 28 32.82 -31.17 1.25
C GLY A 28 31.93 -31.17 2.49
N ASP A 29 31.87 -30.09 3.27
CA ASP A 29 31.13 -30.09 4.54
C ASP A 29 29.72 -29.45 4.42
N ARG A 30 28.73 -30.06 5.06
CA ARG A 30 27.34 -29.56 5.12
C ARG A 30 27.14 -28.53 6.24
N HIS A 31 28.21 -28.10 6.90
CA HIS A 31 28.17 -27.09 7.96
C HIS A 31 28.85 -25.79 7.53
N ALA A 32 28.47 -24.67 8.16
CA ALA A 32 29.09 -23.38 7.89
C ALA A 32 30.56 -23.40 8.36
N SER A 33 31.50 -23.38 7.41
CA SER A 33 32.94 -23.52 7.66
C SER A 33 33.60 -22.21 8.16
N HIS A 34 32.97 -21.57 9.15
CA HIS A 34 33.49 -20.39 9.84
C HIS A 34 33.15 -20.43 11.32
N SER A 35 34.04 -19.90 12.16
CA SER A 35 33.80 -19.75 13.59
C SER A 35 32.91 -18.54 13.90
N ALA A 36 32.34 -18.50 15.11
CA ALA A 36 31.56 -17.34 15.57
C ALA A 36 32.34 -16.00 15.51
N ALA A 37 33.68 -16.04 15.56
CA ALA A 37 34.54 -14.88 15.43
C ALA A 37 34.52 -14.24 14.03
N TYR A 38 33.96 -14.88 13.01
CA TYR A 38 33.72 -14.31 11.69
C TYR A 38 32.75 -13.11 11.75
N HIS A 39 31.81 -13.14 12.70
CA HIS A 39 30.77 -12.12 12.84
C HIS A 39 31.24 -10.88 13.63
N LEU A 40 32.35 -10.96 14.36
CA LEU A 40 32.81 -9.88 15.26
C LEU A 40 33.63 -8.83 14.51
N PHE A 41 33.46 -7.55 14.84
CA PHE A 41 34.41 -6.50 14.45
C PHE A 41 35.73 -6.73 15.21
N LYS A 42 36.87 -6.67 14.51
CA LYS A 42 38.18 -7.03 15.08
C LYS A 42 39.19 -5.89 15.08
N ASP A 43 39.03 -4.95 14.15
CA ASP A 43 39.98 -3.87 13.94
C ASP A 43 39.38 -2.52 14.42
N PRO A 44 40.01 -1.81 15.36
CA PRO A 44 39.60 -0.45 15.73
C PRO A 44 39.57 0.53 14.55
N VAL A 45 40.40 0.33 13.52
CA VAL A 45 40.45 1.16 12.31
C VAL A 45 39.25 0.87 11.38
N GLU A 46 38.84 -0.39 11.26
CA GLU A 46 37.56 -0.80 10.63
C GLU A 46 36.38 -0.06 11.30
N ILE A 47 36.32 -0.09 12.63
CA ILE A 47 35.23 0.55 13.40
C ILE A 47 35.23 2.07 13.24
N SER A 48 36.39 2.72 13.35
CA SER A 48 36.52 4.18 13.20
C SER A 48 36.12 4.64 11.78
N SER A 49 36.60 3.94 10.75
CA SER A 49 36.27 4.21 9.36
C SER A 49 34.77 4.00 9.06
N LEU A 50 34.16 2.96 9.63
CA LEU A 50 32.73 2.70 9.52
C LEU A 50 31.90 3.80 10.18
N ARG A 51 32.28 4.23 11.39
CA ARG A 51 31.61 5.34 12.10
C ARG A 51 31.62 6.61 11.27
N LYS A 52 32.79 7.01 10.77
CA LYS A 52 32.94 8.18 9.90
C LYS A 52 32.06 8.05 8.65
N ALA A 53 32.20 6.98 7.87
CA ALA A 53 31.44 6.80 6.63
C ALA A 53 29.92 6.82 6.83
N LEU A 54 29.42 6.28 7.96
CA LEU A 54 28.00 6.29 8.29
C LEU A 54 27.51 7.66 8.77
N LEU A 55 28.30 8.39 9.56
CA LEU A 55 27.95 9.73 10.05
C LEU A 55 28.03 10.78 8.94
N ASP A 56 29.08 10.76 8.11
CA ASP A 56 29.23 11.63 6.94
C ASP A 56 28.04 11.45 5.98
N TRP A 57 27.60 10.20 5.76
CA TRP A 57 26.38 9.92 5.00
C TRP A 57 25.11 10.45 5.68
N TYR A 58 24.96 10.24 6.99
CA TYR A 58 23.79 10.68 7.73
C TYR A 58 23.64 12.21 7.74
N ASP A 59 24.74 12.95 7.90
CA ASP A 59 24.69 14.42 7.91
C ASP A 59 24.23 15.00 6.56
N ALA A 60 24.45 14.28 5.46
CA ALA A 60 23.97 14.64 4.13
C ALA A 60 22.58 14.07 3.75
N HIS A 61 22.12 12.99 4.39
CA HIS A 61 20.92 12.22 3.95
C HIS A 61 19.90 11.91 5.06
N GLN A 62 20.06 12.45 6.27
CA GLN A 62 19.14 12.19 7.38
C GLN A 62 17.70 12.60 7.05
N ARG A 63 16.74 11.77 7.45
CA ARG A 63 15.32 12.06 7.21
C ARG A 63 14.80 13.10 8.20
N GLU A 64 14.16 14.13 7.67
CA GLU A 64 13.41 15.11 8.47
C GLU A 64 12.21 14.45 9.15
N MET A 65 12.12 14.60 10.47
CA MET A 65 10.98 14.13 11.28
C MET A 65 10.70 15.14 12.40
N PRO A 66 9.42 15.41 12.76
CA PRO A 66 9.09 16.42 13.77
C PRO A 66 9.74 16.20 15.13
N TRP A 67 9.98 14.94 15.50
CA TRP A 67 10.66 14.53 16.74
C TRP A 67 12.19 14.43 16.59
N ARG A 68 12.78 14.86 15.48
CA ARG A 68 14.23 14.99 15.30
C ARG A 68 14.72 16.44 15.29
N THR A 69 13.85 17.40 14.99
CA THR A 69 14.16 18.83 15.06
C THR A 69 14.48 19.23 16.51
N PRO A 70 15.57 19.99 16.78
CA PRO A 70 15.83 20.54 18.10
C PRO A 70 14.70 21.48 18.56
N CYS A 71 14.38 21.44 19.85
CA CYS A 71 13.41 22.34 20.44
C CYS A 71 13.94 23.79 20.41
N GLY A 72 13.21 24.71 19.78
CA GLY A 72 13.50 26.16 19.84
C GLY A 72 14.08 26.85 18.58
N SER A 73 13.88 26.33 17.36
CA SER A 73 14.43 26.95 16.13
C SER A 73 13.77 28.28 15.69
N LYS A 74 14.12 29.37 16.39
CA LYS A 74 14.08 30.75 15.86
C LYS A 74 15.40 31.44 16.16
N ALA A 75 16.33 31.38 15.19
CA ALA A 75 17.70 31.92 15.27
C ALA A 75 18.57 31.22 16.36
N GLN A 76 19.90 31.23 16.36
CA GLN A 76 20.89 31.81 15.44
C GLN A 76 22.24 31.08 15.62
N THR A 77 23.16 31.24 14.67
CA THR A 77 24.64 31.23 14.82
C THR A 77 25.30 30.63 16.07
N SER A 78 26.20 29.66 15.85
CA SER A 78 27.57 29.62 16.42
C SER A 78 27.76 30.06 17.89
N SER A 79 27.28 29.27 18.85
CA SER A 79 28.01 29.04 20.12
C SER A 79 27.54 27.77 20.82
N VAL A 80 28.46 27.09 21.50
CA VAL A 80 28.18 25.86 22.25
C VAL A 80 27.62 26.22 23.62
N LEU A 81 26.29 26.27 23.74
CA LEU A 81 25.59 26.23 25.01
C LEU A 81 24.97 24.84 25.18
N GLN A 82 25.30 24.16 26.28
CA GLN A 82 24.71 22.86 26.60
C GLN A 82 23.20 23.06 26.87
N PRO A 83 22.32 22.15 26.40
CA PRO A 83 20.89 22.22 26.68
C PRO A 83 20.63 22.30 28.19
N SER A 84 19.65 23.11 28.63
CA SER A 84 19.28 23.10 30.04
C SER A 84 18.67 21.75 30.42
N GLU A 85 18.71 21.40 31.70
CA GLU A 85 18.12 20.14 32.18
C GLU A 85 16.62 20.02 31.83
N LYS A 86 15.91 21.16 31.73
CA LYS A 86 14.52 21.21 31.28
C LYS A 86 14.37 20.90 29.79
N ASP A 87 15.26 21.40 28.94
CA ASP A 87 15.26 21.11 27.51
C ASP A 87 15.55 19.63 27.26
N ALA A 88 16.52 19.06 27.99
CA ALA A 88 16.84 17.63 27.91
C ALA A 88 15.68 16.75 28.42
N ALA A 89 14.98 17.15 29.49
CA ALA A 89 13.79 16.44 29.99
C ALA A 89 12.62 16.48 29.00
N GLN A 90 12.33 17.65 28.40
CA GLN A 90 11.33 17.81 27.35
C GLN A 90 11.69 16.97 26.12
N ARG A 91 12.96 16.99 25.70
CA ARG A 91 13.48 16.18 24.60
C ARG A 91 13.31 14.68 24.86
N ALA A 92 13.52 14.22 26.09
CA ALA A 92 13.33 12.83 26.46
C ALA A 92 11.85 12.40 26.39
N TYR A 93 10.91 13.28 26.78
CA TYR A 93 9.48 13.06 26.61
C TYR A 93 9.09 12.93 25.12
N GLU A 94 9.54 13.87 24.28
CA GLU A 94 9.29 13.86 22.84
C GLU A 94 9.79 12.57 22.16
N VAL A 95 11.04 12.20 22.42
CA VAL A 95 11.63 10.94 21.91
C VAL A 95 10.83 9.74 22.42
N TRP A 96 10.48 9.70 23.70
CA TRP A 96 9.72 8.57 24.26
C TRP A 96 8.35 8.40 23.58
N VAL A 97 7.61 9.50 23.37
CA VAL A 97 6.32 9.48 22.65
C VAL A 97 6.51 8.98 21.22
N SER A 98 7.49 9.50 20.47
CA SER A 98 7.72 9.09 19.08
C SER A 98 8.10 7.62 18.98
N GLU A 99 9.02 7.13 19.83
CA GLU A 99 9.47 5.74 19.82
C GLU A 99 8.36 4.75 20.19
N VAL A 100 7.47 5.10 21.12
CA VAL A 100 6.30 4.26 21.46
C VAL A 100 5.29 4.23 20.31
N MET A 101 5.09 5.35 19.58
CA MET A 101 4.23 5.37 18.39
C MET A 101 4.82 4.56 17.23
N LEU A 102 6.12 4.68 16.95
CA LEU A 102 6.83 4.03 15.84
C LEU A 102 6.90 2.51 15.93
N GLN A 103 6.69 1.91 17.11
CA GLN A 103 6.60 0.46 17.26
C GLN A 103 5.57 -0.14 16.28
N GLN A 104 6.04 -0.94 15.33
CA GLN A 104 5.23 -1.60 14.28
C GLN A 104 4.37 -0.62 13.43
N THR A 105 4.71 0.67 13.39
CA THR A 105 3.91 1.71 12.71
C THR A 105 4.82 2.58 11.84
N GLN A 106 4.40 2.90 10.62
CA GLN A 106 5.24 3.64 9.67
C GLN A 106 5.37 5.13 10.04
N VAL A 107 6.54 5.72 9.80
CA VAL A 107 6.85 7.15 10.09
C VAL A 107 5.77 8.09 9.55
N ALA A 108 5.41 7.95 8.27
CA ALA A 108 4.40 8.78 7.62
C ALA A 108 3.03 8.70 8.30
N THR A 109 2.66 7.54 8.87
CA THR A 109 1.45 7.37 9.65
C THR A 109 1.56 8.03 11.03
N VAL A 110 2.73 7.99 11.67
CA VAL A 110 2.94 8.54 13.03
C VAL A 110 2.93 10.08 13.05
N ILE A 111 3.49 10.75 12.04
CA ILE A 111 3.62 12.22 11.98
C ILE A 111 2.33 12.99 12.40
N PRO A 112 1.15 12.75 11.81
CA PRO A 112 -0.06 13.48 12.21
C PRO A 112 -0.55 13.16 13.63
N TYR A 113 -0.34 11.93 14.13
CA TYR A 113 -0.72 11.58 15.50
C TYR A 113 0.22 12.19 16.53
N TYR A 114 1.52 12.18 16.26
CA TYR A 114 2.54 12.82 17.10
C TYR A 114 2.27 14.32 17.24
N LYS A 115 1.98 15.02 16.13
CA LYS A 115 1.63 16.44 16.14
C LYS A 115 0.38 16.72 16.98
N ARG A 116 -0.70 15.95 16.81
CA ARG A 116 -1.93 16.09 17.63
C ARG A 116 -1.70 15.76 19.10
N TRP A 117 -0.85 14.78 19.40
CA TRP A 117 -0.53 14.36 20.75
C TRP A 117 0.21 15.45 21.51
N LEU A 118 1.31 15.98 20.95
CA LEU A 118 2.04 17.09 21.57
C LEU A 118 1.25 18.40 21.59
N GLN A 119 0.32 18.61 20.64
CA GLN A 119 -0.59 19.75 20.70
C GLN A 119 -1.54 19.68 21.91
N LYS A 120 -1.98 18.48 22.31
CA LYS A 120 -2.87 18.30 23.48
C LYS A 120 -2.11 18.14 24.79
N TRP A 121 -0.94 17.50 24.77
CA TRP A 121 -0.05 17.30 25.92
C TRP A 121 1.38 17.69 25.54
N PRO A 122 1.71 19.00 25.59
CA PRO A 122 3.05 19.48 25.25
C PRO A 122 4.15 18.91 26.15
N THR A 123 3.84 18.70 27.44
CA THR A 123 4.78 18.17 28.44
C THR A 123 4.31 16.85 29.03
N ILE A 124 5.24 16.12 29.65
CA ILE A 124 4.96 14.91 30.42
C ILE A 124 4.01 15.15 31.60
N HIS A 125 3.99 16.36 32.18
CA HIS A 125 3.06 16.73 33.26
C HIS A 125 1.63 16.89 32.76
N ASP A 126 1.44 17.35 31.53
CA ASP A 126 0.11 17.47 30.90
C ASP A 126 -0.45 16.08 30.60
N LEU A 127 0.40 15.18 30.08
CA LEU A 127 0.02 13.79 29.84
C LEU A 127 -0.32 13.07 31.15
N ALA A 128 0.47 13.25 32.22
CA ALA A 128 0.23 12.59 33.50
C ALA A 128 -1.10 12.99 34.17
N LYS A 129 -1.63 14.18 33.84
CA LYS A 129 -2.93 14.69 34.32
C LYS A 129 -4.11 14.29 33.42
N ALA A 130 -3.85 13.63 32.28
CA ALA A 130 -4.87 13.33 31.29
C ALA A 130 -5.91 12.30 31.77
N HIS A 131 -7.15 12.41 31.30
CA HIS A 131 -8.12 11.34 31.50
C HIS A 131 -7.76 10.13 30.61
N PRO A 132 -7.81 8.87 31.09
CA PRO A 132 -7.47 7.70 30.28
C PRO A 132 -8.28 7.56 28.98
N GLU A 133 -9.52 8.06 28.96
CA GLU A 133 -10.36 8.08 27.76
C GLU A 133 -9.87 9.09 26.72
N ASP A 134 -9.40 10.27 27.14
CA ASP A 134 -8.78 11.25 26.25
C ASP A 134 -7.53 10.71 25.58
N VAL A 135 -6.69 10.00 26.36
CA VAL A 135 -5.47 9.32 25.88
C VAL A 135 -5.82 8.32 24.79
N ASN A 136 -6.81 7.46 25.02
CA ASN A 136 -7.29 6.50 24.01
C ASN A 136 -7.91 7.20 22.79
N LYS A 137 -8.63 8.31 22.97
CA LYS A 137 -9.23 9.09 21.89
C LYS A 137 -8.18 9.69 20.95
N VAL A 138 -7.12 10.32 21.47
CA VAL A 138 -6.04 10.88 20.62
C VAL A 138 -5.18 9.79 19.96
N TRP A 139 -5.05 8.63 20.62
CA TRP A 139 -4.40 7.44 20.04
C TRP A 139 -5.25 6.69 19.01
N SER A 140 -6.55 7.02 18.89
CA SER A 140 -7.52 6.25 18.11
C SER A 140 -7.14 6.19 16.63
N GLY A 141 -6.82 4.99 16.15
CA GLY A 141 -6.33 4.74 14.78
C GLY A 141 -4.91 4.16 14.71
N LEU A 142 -4.05 4.36 15.72
CA LEU A 142 -2.69 3.75 15.76
C LEU A 142 -2.69 2.27 16.19
N GLY A 143 -3.79 1.79 16.76
CA GLY A 143 -3.91 0.43 17.30
C GLY A 143 -2.99 0.15 18.50
N TYR A 144 -3.08 -1.07 19.05
CA TYR A 144 -2.32 -1.49 20.23
C TYR A 144 -2.44 -0.49 21.42
N TYR A 145 -3.66 -0.14 21.82
CA TYR A 145 -3.95 0.85 22.88
C TYR A 145 -3.24 0.61 24.22
N SER A 146 -2.81 -0.63 24.51
CA SER A 146 -1.94 -0.92 25.66
C SER A 146 -0.58 -0.19 25.64
N ARG A 147 -0.15 0.36 24.49
CA ARG A 147 0.98 1.29 24.38
C ARG A 147 0.64 2.67 24.96
N ALA A 148 -0.48 3.26 24.53
CA ALA A 148 -0.99 4.53 25.04
C ALA A 148 -1.21 4.48 26.57
N ARG A 149 -1.82 3.38 27.06
CA ARG A 149 -1.99 3.15 28.50
C ARG A 149 -0.66 3.13 29.25
N ARG A 150 0.32 2.34 28.80
CA ARG A 150 1.64 2.26 29.47
C ARG A 150 2.41 3.58 29.42
N LEU A 151 2.33 4.31 28.31
CA LEU A 151 2.91 5.65 28.15
C LEU A 151 2.30 6.63 29.16
N HIS A 152 0.97 6.60 29.34
CA HIS A 152 0.28 7.41 30.34
C HIS A 152 0.63 6.99 31.79
N GLU A 153 0.51 5.71 32.14
CA GLU A 153 0.89 5.18 33.46
C GLU A 153 2.35 5.46 33.82
N GLY A 154 3.25 5.32 32.84
CA GLY A 154 4.65 5.66 32.96
C GLY A 154 4.85 7.17 33.18
N SER A 155 4.14 8.04 32.45
CA SER A 155 4.22 9.50 32.68
C SER A 155 3.80 9.88 34.11
N GLN A 156 2.75 9.24 34.63
CA GLN A 156 2.31 9.40 36.02
C GLN A 156 3.33 8.88 37.03
N LEU A 157 4.08 7.84 36.71
CA LEU A 157 5.18 7.37 37.56
C LEU A 157 6.37 8.33 37.50
N VAL A 158 6.75 8.80 36.31
CA VAL A 158 7.90 9.71 36.13
C VAL A 158 7.65 11.07 36.81
N VAL A 159 6.45 11.62 36.69
CA VAL A 159 6.07 12.86 37.40
C VAL A 159 6.07 12.69 38.92
N ARG A 160 5.65 11.52 39.45
CA ARG A 160 5.61 11.26 40.90
C ARG A 160 6.93 10.85 41.52
N LYS A 161 7.81 10.16 40.78
CA LYS A 161 9.04 9.55 41.30
C LYS A 161 10.32 10.28 40.90
N PHE A 162 10.34 10.86 39.70
CA PHE A 162 11.51 11.51 39.10
C PHE A 162 11.23 12.98 38.75
N GLU A 163 10.22 13.58 39.38
CA GLU A 163 9.86 15.01 39.26
C GLU A 163 9.56 15.48 37.81
N GLY A 164 9.21 14.54 36.92
CA GLY A 164 8.96 14.81 35.50
C GLY A 164 10.17 14.60 34.58
N ILE A 165 11.35 14.31 35.13
CA ILE A 165 12.57 14.04 34.37
C ILE A 165 12.71 12.53 34.16
N LEU A 166 12.83 12.07 32.92
CA LEU A 166 13.11 10.66 32.65
C LEU A 166 14.54 10.29 33.15
N PRO A 167 14.74 9.11 33.77
CA PRO A 167 16.08 8.66 34.15
C PRO A 167 17.04 8.72 32.96
N ARG A 168 18.27 9.23 33.18
CA ARG A 168 19.22 9.43 32.07
C ARG A 168 19.79 8.12 31.54
N ASP A 169 20.04 7.14 32.41
CA ASP A 169 20.63 5.87 32.01
C ASP A 169 19.59 4.82 31.54
N ALA A 170 19.97 4.04 30.53
CA ALA A 170 19.08 3.07 29.92
C ALA A 170 18.65 1.92 30.87
N LYS A 171 19.45 1.57 31.89
CA LYS A 171 19.12 0.46 32.80
C LYS A 171 18.03 0.88 33.79
N SER A 172 18.10 2.09 34.32
CA SER A 172 17.05 2.65 35.18
C SER A 172 15.76 2.90 34.40
N LEU A 173 15.86 3.37 33.15
CA LEU A 173 14.70 3.51 32.24
C LEU A 173 13.95 2.18 32.05
N GLU A 174 14.67 1.10 31.68
CA GLU A 174 14.08 -0.23 31.47
C GLU A 174 13.51 -0.84 32.77
N LYS A 175 14.20 -0.66 33.89
CA LYS A 175 13.82 -1.26 35.18
C LYS A 175 12.64 -0.55 35.84
N GLU A 176 12.55 0.78 35.73
CA GLU A 176 11.70 1.59 36.60
C GLU A 176 10.53 2.29 35.90
N VAL A 177 10.54 2.41 34.56
CA VAL A 177 9.46 3.07 33.81
C VAL A 177 8.61 2.04 33.04
N PRO A 178 7.32 1.84 33.41
CA PRO A 178 6.45 0.85 32.77
C PRO A 178 6.35 1.01 31.24
N GLY A 179 6.64 -0.07 30.52
CA GLY A 179 6.52 -0.12 29.06
C GLY A 179 7.73 0.39 28.28
N ILE A 180 8.79 0.87 28.95
CA ILE A 180 10.10 1.07 28.33
C ILE A 180 10.85 -0.26 28.30
N GLY A 181 11.21 -0.73 27.11
CA GLY A 181 12.14 -1.86 26.92
C GLY A 181 13.52 -1.38 26.45
N PRO A 182 14.50 -2.30 26.29
CA PRO A 182 15.89 -1.98 25.93
C PRO A 182 16.03 -1.01 24.74
N TYR A 183 15.22 -1.20 23.69
CA TYR A 183 15.21 -0.34 22.51
C TYR A 183 14.85 1.12 22.84
N THR A 184 13.72 1.34 23.51
CA THR A 184 13.24 2.69 23.87
C THR A 184 14.13 3.33 24.92
N ALA A 185 14.70 2.54 25.84
CA ALA A 185 15.70 3.02 26.80
C ALA A 185 16.98 3.51 26.10
N GLY A 186 17.50 2.74 25.13
CA GLY A 186 18.64 3.15 24.30
C GLY A 186 18.36 4.39 23.45
N ALA A 187 17.15 4.51 22.89
CA ALA A 187 16.71 5.67 22.13
C ALA A 187 16.67 6.95 22.99
N VAL A 188 16.02 6.92 24.17
CA VAL A 188 15.97 8.07 25.08
C VAL A 188 17.38 8.44 25.56
N ALA A 189 18.16 7.47 26.04
CA ALA A 189 19.51 7.72 26.55
C ALA A 189 20.46 8.30 25.48
N SER A 190 20.42 7.79 24.24
CA SER A 190 21.33 8.27 23.18
C SER A 190 20.84 9.51 22.42
N ILE A 191 19.52 9.66 22.18
CA ILE A 191 18.98 10.77 21.37
C ILE A 191 18.67 12.00 22.23
N ALA A 192 18.20 11.83 23.47
CA ALA A 192 17.86 12.97 24.34
C ALA A 192 18.98 13.34 25.32
N TYR A 193 19.75 12.37 25.82
CA TYR A 193 20.82 12.61 26.80
C TYR A 193 22.25 12.44 26.25
N ASN A 194 22.41 12.16 24.95
CA ASN A 194 23.68 11.91 24.27
C ASN A 194 24.61 10.89 24.98
N LEU A 195 24.03 9.89 25.64
CA LEU A 195 24.80 8.82 26.29
C LEU A 195 25.06 7.66 25.32
N PRO A 196 26.21 6.96 25.43
CA PRO A 196 26.57 5.84 24.57
C PRO A 196 25.78 4.56 24.92
N ALA A 197 24.48 4.60 24.62
CA ALA A 197 23.55 3.47 24.72
C ALA A 197 23.18 2.98 23.31
N PRO A 198 23.41 1.70 22.97
CA PRO A 198 22.97 1.15 21.70
C PRO A 198 21.45 1.03 21.67
N LEU A 199 20.86 1.06 20.47
CA LEU A 199 19.48 0.65 20.24
C LEU A 199 19.42 -0.29 19.03
N VAL A 200 18.56 -1.29 19.08
CA VAL A 200 18.47 -2.35 18.07
C VAL A 200 17.00 -2.61 17.72
N ASP A 201 16.60 -2.21 16.51
CA ASP A 201 15.30 -2.51 15.91
C ASP A 201 15.42 -3.52 14.74
N GLY A 202 14.32 -3.78 14.03
CA GLY A 202 14.33 -4.66 12.85
C GLY A 202 15.15 -4.15 11.66
N ASN A 203 15.44 -2.84 11.59
CA ASN A 203 16.33 -2.26 10.57
C ASN A 203 17.80 -2.45 10.96
N VAL A 204 18.18 -2.10 12.19
CA VAL A 204 19.52 -2.30 12.76
C VAL A 204 19.89 -3.79 12.72
N ILE A 205 18.99 -4.69 13.10
CA ILE A 205 19.19 -6.15 12.99
C ILE A 205 19.58 -6.54 11.57
N ARG A 206 18.82 -6.09 10.56
CA ARG A 206 19.07 -6.43 9.15
C ARG A 206 20.39 -5.84 8.63
N VAL A 207 20.70 -4.60 9.01
CA VAL A 207 21.97 -3.95 8.66
C VAL A 207 23.15 -4.70 9.27
N LEU A 208 23.13 -5.00 10.56
CA LEU A 208 24.19 -5.75 11.25
C LEU A 208 24.32 -7.19 10.74
N SER A 209 23.19 -7.87 10.50
CA SER A 209 23.17 -9.20 9.88
C SER A 209 23.87 -9.23 8.53
N ARG A 210 23.68 -8.20 7.70
CA ARG A 210 24.35 -8.10 6.38
C ARG A 210 25.80 -7.66 6.51
N LEU A 211 26.09 -6.68 7.36
CA LEU A 211 27.46 -6.23 7.63
C LEU A 211 28.36 -7.39 8.07
N ARG A 212 27.85 -8.30 8.92
CA ARG A 212 28.64 -9.41 9.49
C ARG A 212 28.20 -10.80 9.03
N ALA A 213 27.42 -10.90 7.94
CA ALA A 213 26.96 -12.16 7.35
C ALA A 213 26.34 -13.16 8.35
N ILE A 214 25.43 -12.69 9.20
CA ILE A 214 24.73 -13.49 10.22
C ILE A 214 23.46 -14.08 9.59
N ALA A 215 23.48 -15.38 9.25
CA ALA A 215 22.34 -16.06 8.62
C ALA A 215 21.26 -16.50 9.62
N GLY A 216 21.57 -16.60 10.92
CA GLY A 216 20.65 -17.14 11.93
C GLY A 216 19.33 -16.39 12.08
N ASP A 217 18.30 -17.07 12.59
CA ASP A 217 17.04 -16.42 12.95
C ASP A 217 17.30 -15.36 14.05
N PRO A 218 17.06 -14.07 13.77
CA PRO A 218 17.38 -12.97 14.69
C PRO A 218 16.50 -12.96 15.95
N LYS A 219 15.55 -13.89 16.09
CA LYS A 219 14.72 -14.08 17.29
C LYS A 219 15.31 -15.09 18.28
N VAL A 220 16.37 -15.82 17.92
CA VAL A 220 17.07 -16.74 18.83
C VAL A 220 17.91 -15.94 19.82
N LYS A 221 17.92 -16.36 21.10
CA LYS A 221 18.58 -15.63 22.20
C LYS A 221 20.03 -15.22 21.88
N ASP A 222 20.81 -16.15 21.33
CA ASP A 222 22.23 -15.92 21.06
C ASP A 222 22.44 -14.95 19.89
N ALA A 223 21.57 -15.02 18.87
CA ALA A 223 21.55 -14.04 17.78
C ALA A 223 21.14 -12.65 18.29
N ILE A 224 20.13 -12.54 19.16
CA ILE A 224 19.75 -11.28 19.80
C ILE A 224 20.94 -10.70 20.57
N SER A 225 21.60 -11.52 21.41
CA SER A 225 22.76 -11.08 22.19
C SER A 225 23.91 -10.60 21.31
N LEU A 226 24.17 -11.27 20.18
CA LEU A 226 25.19 -10.85 19.22
C LEU A 226 24.85 -9.50 18.58
N HIS A 227 23.61 -9.29 18.13
CA HIS A 227 23.20 -8.01 17.53
C HIS A 227 23.34 -6.84 18.52
N TRP A 228 22.98 -7.04 19.80
CA TRP A 228 23.17 -6.04 20.85
C TRP A 228 24.64 -5.78 21.18
N SER A 229 25.51 -6.80 21.14
CA SER A 229 26.97 -6.59 21.26
C SER A 229 27.49 -5.77 20.08
N LEU A 230 27.24 -6.22 18.85
CA LEU A 230 27.74 -5.56 17.65
C LEU A 230 27.30 -4.09 17.55
N ALA A 231 26.03 -3.80 17.88
CA ALA A 231 25.52 -2.43 17.95
C ALA A 231 26.28 -1.56 18.97
N LYS A 232 26.64 -2.14 20.13
CA LYS A 232 27.44 -1.46 21.17
C LYS A 232 28.88 -1.25 20.73
N ASP A 233 29.48 -2.26 20.08
CA ASP A 233 30.89 -2.25 19.68
C ASP A 233 31.16 -1.16 18.62
N ILE A 234 30.25 -0.99 17.66
CA ILE A 234 30.38 0.06 16.63
C ILE A 234 29.82 1.42 17.03
N LEU A 235 29.10 1.54 18.15
CA LEU A 235 28.46 2.80 18.58
C LEU A 235 29.48 3.93 18.68
N ASP A 236 29.19 5.05 18.02
CA ASP A 236 30.02 6.24 18.14
C ASP A 236 29.89 6.85 19.56
N PRO A 237 31.00 7.13 20.28
CA PRO A 237 30.94 7.62 21.64
C PRO A 237 30.60 9.11 21.75
N ASP A 238 30.89 9.90 20.70
CA ASP A 238 30.73 11.35 20.70
C ASP A 238 29.34 11.76 20.19
N ARG A 239 28.82 11.03 19.20
CA ARG A 239 27.53 11.23 18.54
C ARG A 239 26.60 10.00 18.58
N PRO A 240 26.41 9.32 19.74
CA PRO A 240 25.67 8.06 19.82
C PRO A 240 24.23 8.16 19.30
N GLY A 241 23.54 9.27 19.57
CA GLY A 241 22.18 9.52 19.08
C GLY A 241 22.11 9.63 17.55
N HIS A 242 23.05 10.32 16.91
CA HIS A 242 23.08 10.42 15.43
C HIS A 242 23.49 9.09 14.80
N PHE A 243 24.48 8.40 15.38
CA PHE A 243 24.94 7.11 14.88
C PHE A 243 23.84 6.03 14.91
N ASN A 244 23.09 5.92 16.02
CA ASN A 244 21.94 5.02 16.12
C ASN A 244 20.85 5.35 15.08
N GLN A 245 20.57 6.64 14.88
CA GLN A 245 19.61 7.11 13.86
C GLN A 245 20.08 6.84 12.43
N ALA A 246 21.40 6.92 12.18
CA ALA A 246 22.01 6.59 10.91
C ALA A 246 21.89 5.11 10.55
N LEU A 247 22.10 4.19 11.50
CA LEU A 247 21.86 2.76 11.27
C LEU A 247 20.40 2.45 10.95
N MET A 248 19.44 3.09 11.65
CA MET A 248 18.01 2.94 11.38
C MET A 248 17.62 3.49 10.00
N ASP A 249 18.11 4.69 9.65
CA ASP A 249 17.82 5.34 8.37
C ASP A 249 18.46 4.58 7.20
N LEU A 250 19.71 4.14 7.33
CA LEU A 250 20.38 3.29 6.35
C LEU A 250 19.58 2.00 6.10
N GLY A 251 19.09 1.36 7.16
CA GLY A 251 18.24 0.18 7.04
C GLY A 251 16.91 0.49 6.35
N ALA A 252 16.30 1.64 6.63
CA ALA A 252 15.02 2.05 6.07
C ALA A 252 15.08 2.46 4.58
N THR A 253 16.16 3.12 4.14
CA THR A 253 16.25 3.73 2.80
C THR A 253 17.15 2.98 1.83
N VAL A 254 18.30 2.46 2.27
CA VAL A 254 19.33 1.87 1.39
C VAL A 254 19.38 0.35 1.54
N CYS A 255 19.58 -0.15 2.76
CA CYS A 255 19.70 -1.57 3.06
C CYS A 255 18.31 -2.22 3.28
N THR A 256 17.41 -1.99 2.34
CA THR A 256 16.00 -2.40 2.44
C THR A 256 15.82 -3.93 2.41
N PRO A 257 14.68 -4.48 2.86
CA PRO A 257 14.48 -5.93 2.86
C PRO A 257 14.54 -6.58 1.47
N GLN A 258 13.82 -6.01 0.48
CA GLN A 258 13.59 -6.65 -0.82
C GLN A 258 14.55 -6.19 -1.92
N THR A 259 14.90 -4.90 -1.92
CA THR A 259 15.68 -4.21 -2.96
C THR A 259 16.79 -3.38 -2.31
N PRO A 260 17.79 -4.02 -1.67
CA PRO A 260 18.90 -3.31 -1.06
C PRO A 260 19.82 -2.71 -2.12
N ASP A 261 20.09 -1.42 -2.04
CA ASP A 261 21.08 -0.75 -2.89
C ASP A 261 22.48 -0.89 -2.29
N CYS A 262 23.17 -1.98 -2.64
CA CYS A 262 24.55 -2.20 -2.23
C CYS A 262 25.56 -1.31 -2.98
N VAL A 263 25.17 -0.61 -4.05
CA VAL A 263 26.04 0.27 -4.83
C VAL A 263 26.15 1.64 -4.17
N ALA A 264 25.01 2.22 -3.77
CA ALA A 264 24.92 3.49 -3.05
C ALA A 264 25.19 3.38 -1.55
N CYS A 265 25.32 2.17 -0.99
CA CYS A 265 25.54 1.98 0.44
C CYS A 265 26.89 2.56 0.93
N PRO A 266 26.90 3.52 1.88
CA PRO A 266 28.11 4.20 2.34
C PRO A 266 29.10 3.28 3.07
N ILE A 267 28.59 2.17 3.63
CA ILE A 267 29.39 1.20 4.40
C ILE A 267 29.54 -0.15 3.66
N LYS A 268 29.40 -0.16 2.33
CA LYS A 268 29.47 -1.38 1.50
C LYS A 268 30.83 -2.07 1.52
N GLU A 269 31.91 -1.32 1.77
CA GLU A 269 33.28 -1.86 1.88
C GLU A 269 33.57 -2.48 3.26
N PHE A 270 32.67 -2.34 4.23
CA PHE A 270 32.72 -3.04 5.54
C PHE A 270 31.72 -4.22 5.61
N CYS A 271 31.03 -4.52 4.49
CA CYS A 271 29.89 -5.42 4.47
C CYS A 271 30.28 -6.84 4.01
N ARG A 272 30.38 -7.78 4.94
CA ARG A 272 30.73 -9.20 4.66
C ARG A 272 29.75 -9.87 3.69
N ALA A 273 28.45 -9.62 3.80
CA ALA A 273 27.47 -10.14 2.83
C ALA A 273 27.72 -9.64 1.40
N ASN A 274 28.15 -8.38 1.24
CA ASN A 274 28.51 -7.80 -0.06
C ASN A 274 29.81 -8.43 -0.59
N ALA A 275 30.80 -8.62 0.28
CA ALA A 275 32.06 -9.29 -0.04
C ALA A 275 31.86 -10.76 -0.46
N GLU A 276 31.00 -11.51 0.23
CA GLU A 276 30.58 -12.86 -0.19
C GLU A 276 29.88 -12.86 -1.55
N GLN A 277 28.99 -11.90 -1.80
CA GLN A 277 28.31 -11.79 -3.10
C GLN A 277 29.33 -11.48 -4.23
N LYS A 278 30.29 -10.58 -4.00
CA LYS A 278 31.44 -10.35 -4.91
C LYS A 278 32.22 -11.66 -5.14
N ALA A 279 32.55 -12.40 -4.07
CA ALA A 279 33.32 -13.65 -4.14
C ALA A 279 32.59 -14.79 -4.89
N LEU A 280 31.28 -14.97 -4.67
CA LEU A 280 30.45 -15.94 -5.40
C LEU A 280 30.43 -15.66 -6.92
N LEU A 281 30.35 -14.38 -7.31
CA LEU A 281 30.42 -13.99 -8.73
C LEU A 281 31.79 -14.28 -9.35
N LEU A 282 32.89 -14.15 -8.59
CA LEU A 282 34.23 -14.55 -9.04
C LEU A 282 34.36 -16.07 -9.20
N LEU A 283 33.86 -16.85 -8.22
CA LEU A 283 33.84 -18.32 -8.29
C LEU A 283 33.01 -18.83 -9.48
N ALA A 284 31.86 -18.22 -9.76
CA ALA A 284 31.03 -18.55 -10.92
C ALA A 284 31.78 -18.29 -12.25
N LYS A 285 32.49 -17.16 -12.36
CA LYS A 285 33.34 -16.85 -13.52
C LYS A 285 34.51 -17.84 -13.68
N GLN A 286 35.14 -18.27 -12.59
CA GLN A 286 36.20 -19.28 -12.66
C GLN A 286 35.70 -20.65 -13.14
N LYS A 287 34.51 -21.10 -12.70
CA LYS A 287 33.89 -22.36 -13.20
C LYS A 287 33.59 -22.33 -14.70
N PHE A 288 33.37 -21.16 -15.29
CA PHE A 288 33.07 -21.00 -16.72
C PHE A 288 34.31 -21.05 -17.63
N LEU A 289 35.53 -21.03 -17.08
CA LEU A 289 36.80 -20.92 -17.83
C LEU A 289 37.57 -22.24 -17.98
N GLY A 290 36.97 -23.37 -17.61
CA GLY A 290 37.54 -24.70 -17.81
C GLY A 290 38.37 -25.24 -16.63
N THR A 291 38.53 -26.55 -16.61
CA THR A 291 39.08 -27.33 -15.50
C THR A 291 40.53 -27.01 -15.18
N GLY A 292 40.81 -26.68 -13.91
CA GLY A 292 42.11 -26.85 -13.29
C GLY A 292 41.95 -27.55 -11.96
N ASN A 293 42.64 -28.67 -11.75
CA ASN A 293 42.86 -29.17 -10.38
C ASN A 293 43.56 -28.06 -9.60
N VAL A 294 43.08 -27.80 -8.38
CA VAL A 294 43.77 -26.92 -7.44
C VAL A 294 43.91 -27.69 -6.14
N ASP A 295 45.16 -27.84 -5.71
CA ASP A 295 45.53 -28.62 -4.53
C ASP A 295 44.76 -28.15 -3.29
N SER A 296 44.31 -29.12 -2.51
CA SER A 296 43.58 -28.90 -1.25
C SER A 296 44.52 -28.39 -0.17
N PRO A 297 44.31 -27.17 0.37
CA PRO A 297 45.01 -26.72 1.57
C PRO A 297 44.62 -27.58 2.78
N GLU A 298 45.51 -27.68 3.77
CA GLU A 298 45.29 -28.49 4.97
C GLU A 298 44.03 -28.07 5.73
N MET A 299 43.27 -29.08 6.15
CA MET A 299 41.95 -28.93 6.74
C MET A 299 42.05 -28.56 8.23
N ASN A 300 42.22 -27.27 8.50
CA ASN A 300 42.12 -26.74 9.87
C ASN A 300 40.68 -26.90 10.39
N THR A 301 40.50 -27.72 11.43
CA THR A 301 39.22 -27.96 12.09
C THR A 301 38.78 -26.72 12.88
N VAL A 302 37.96 -25.88 12.26
CA VAL A 302 37.35 -24.71 12.90
C VAL A 302 35.99 -25.10 13.49
N ASP A 303 35.74 -24.76 14.75
CA ASP A 303 34.45 -24.97 15.41
C ASP A 303 33.30 -24.34 14.58
N PRO A 304 32.29 -25.13 14.13
CA PRO A 304 31.26 -24.64 13.22
C PRO A 304 30.33 -23.62 13.90
N CYS A 305 29.98 -22.55 13.19
CA CYS A 305 29.12 -21.50 13.73
C CYS A 305 27.71 -22.00 14.05
N LYS A 306 27.40 -22.09 15.36
CA LYS A 306 26.08 -22.50 15.88
C LYS A 306 24.93 -21.53 15.58
N LEU A 307 25.23 -20.33 15.05
CA LEU A 307 24.22 -19.33 14.68
C LEU A 307 23.75 -19.45 13.23
N CYS A 308 24.61 -19.90 12.31
CA CYS A 308 24.30 -19.87 10.88
C CYS A 308 23.85 -21.25 10.38
N PRO A 309 22.69 -21.37 9.70
CA PRO A 309 22.35 -22.61 9.00
C PRO A 309 23.36 -22.91 7.88
N PRO A 310 23.40 -24.17 7.39
CA PRO A 310 24.15 -24.54 6.20
C PRO A 310 23.88 -23.63 5.01
N LEU A 311 24.93 -23.29 4.26
CA LEU A 311 24.87 -22.39 3.09
C LEU A 311 23.95 -22.90 1.95
N MET A 312 23.63 -24.21 1.94
CA MET A 312 22.70 -24.84 0.99
C MET A 312 21.22 -24.75 1.41
N ASP A 313 20.93 -24.47 2.68
CA ASP A 313 19.55 -24.40 3.21
C ASP A 313 18.93 -22.99 3.09
N ILE A 314 19.66 -22.04 2.49
CA ILE A 314 19.25 -20.64 2.37
C ILE A 314 18.77 -20.37 0.94
N GLU A 315 17.44 -20.41 0.76
CA GLU A 315 16.73 -20.21 -0.52
C GLU A 315 16.97 -18.84 -1.21
N GLU A 316 17.58 -17.87 -0.53
CA GLU A 316 17.74 -16.50 -1.02
C GLU A 316 19.13 -16.17 -1.58
N SER A 317 19.13 -15.39 -2.66
CA SER A 317 20.32 -14.95 -3.39
C SER A 317 20.85 -13.57 -2.92
N GLY A 318 22.17 -13.41 -2.97
CA GLY A 318 22.87 -12.17 -2.61
C GLY A 318 22.74 -11.78 -1.14
N VAL A 319 22.97 -10.51 -0.81
CA VAL A 319 22.89 -10.01 0.59
C VAL A 319 21.56 -10.26 1.29
N LYS A 320 20.49 -10.55 0.55
CA LYS A 320 19.13 -10.78 1.10
C LYS A 320 19.05 -12.03 1.96
N ARG A 321 19.95 -12.99 1.72
CA ARG A 321 20.16 -14.21 2.52
C ARG A 321 20.49 -13.95 4.00
N TYR A 322 20.83 -12.70 4.35
CA TYR A 322 21.14 -12.26 5.70
C TYR A 322 20.11 -11.22 6.21
N PRO A 323 19.44 -11.48 7.36
CA PRO A 323 19.31 -12.77 8.06
C PRO A 323 18.30 -13.70 7.34
N ALA A 324 18.34 -15.01 7.61
CA ALA A 324 17.38 -15.93 7.03
C ALA A 324 15.93 -15.63 7.50
N LYS A 325 14.95 -15.86 6.61
CA LYS A 325 13.53 -15.69 6.93
C LYS A 325 13.09 -16.70 8.00
N ALA A 326 12.81 -16.21 9.20
CA ALA A 326 12.16 -16.99 10.26
C ALA A 326 10.80 -17.56 9.77
N LYS A 327 10.62 -18.89 9.85
CA LYS A 327 9.37 -19.57 9.46
C LYS A 327 8.20 -19.02 10.28
N LYS A 328 7.23 -18.38 9.61
CA LYS A 328 6.02 -17.85 10.25
C LYS A 328 5.11 -19.01 10.67
N LYS A 329 4.75 -19.08 11.95
CA LYS A 329 3.66 -19.95 12.40
C LYS A 329 2.33 -19.42 11.82
N PRO A 330 1.40 -20.29 11.42
CA PRO A 330 0.07 -19.86 10.96
C PRO A 330 -0.66 -19.12 12.09
N PRO A 331 -1.47 -18.10 11.79
CA PRO A 331 -2.26 -17.38 12.80
C PRO A 331 -3.28 -18.31 13.44
N ARG A 332 -3.45 -18.22 14.76
CA ARG A 332 -4.45 -19.00 15.51
C ARG A 332 -5.85 -18.61 15.02
N GLN A 333 -6.73 -19.59 14.81
CA GLN A 333 -8.12 -19.30 14.45
C GLN A 333 -8.97 -19.12 15.72
N GLU A 334 -9.85 -18.12 15.73
CA GLU A 334 -10.82 -17.84 16.79
C GLU A 334 -12.20 -17.63 16.16
N VAL A 335 -13.25 -18.14 16.80
CA VAL A 335 -14.64 -17.89 16.40
C VAL A 335 -15.36 -17.18 17.55
N ARG A 336 -16.09 -16.11 17.24
CA ARG A 336 -16.90 -15.39 18.22
C ARG A 336 -18.32 -15.12 17.74
N ALA A 337 -19.29 -15.31 18.62
CA ALA A 337 -20.64 -14.80 18.46
C ALA A 337 -20.70 -13.35 18.98
N VAL A 338 -21.23 -12.45 18.16
CA VAL A 338 -21.39 -11.03 18.48
C VAL A 338 -22.88 -10.73 18.54
N CYS A 339 -23.37 -10.27 19.70
CA CYS A 339 -24.76 -9.84 19.86
C CYS A 339 -24.84 -8.31 19.77
N ILE A 340 -25.54 -7.80 18.76
CA ILE A 340 -26.00 -6.41 18.75
C ILE A 340 -27.37 -6.40 19.43
N LEU A 341 -27.41 -5.94 20.68
CA LEU A 341 -28.66 -5.78 21.42
C LEU A 341 -29.15 -4.33 21.30
N GLU A 342 -30.25 -4.13 20.56
CA GLU A 342 -30.96 -2.86 20.40
C GLU A 342 -32.17 -2.82 21.35
N HIS A 343 -32.21 -1.82 22.25
CA HIS A 343 -33.35 -1.51 23.11
C HIS A 343 -34.10 -0.31 22.56
N ILE A 344 -35.41 -0.46 22.38
CA ILE A 344 -36.32 0.61 21.95
C ILE A 344 -37.06 1.13 23.18
N GLY A 345 -36.70 2.35 23.61
CA GLY A 345 -37.35 3.03 24.73
C GLY A 345 -38.76 3.54 24.38
N ALA A 346 -39.55 3.88 25.41
CA ALA A 346 -40.93 4.39 25.25
C ALA A 346 -41.03 5.66 24.37
N ASN A 347 -39.94 6.41 24.23
CA ASN A 347 -39.83 7.59 23.36
C ASN A 347 -39.42 7.25 21.90
N LYS A 348 -39.42 5.96 21.52
CA LYS A 348 -38.95 5.43 20.22
C LYS A 348 -37.48 5.71 19.89
N GLN A 349 -36.64 6.06 20.87
CA GLN A 349 -35.19 6.15 20.66
C GLN A 349 -34.54 4.79 20.88
N SER A 350 -33.74 4.37 19.90
CA SER A 350 -32.90 3.17 19.98
C SER A 350 -31.63 3.42 20.79
N LYS A 351 -31.32 2.48 21.69
CA LYS A 351 -30.03 2.40 22.41
C LYS A 351 -29.43 1.02 22.22
N PHE A 352 -28.10 0.95 22.19
CA PHE A 352 -27.35 -0.27 21.96
C PHE A 352 -26.52 -0.61 23.19
N LEU A 353 -26.49 -1.88 23.59
CA LEU A 353 -25.71 -2.34 24.74
C LEU A 353 -24.26 -2.61 24.34
N LEU A 354 -23.31 -1.92 24.98
CA LEU A 354 -21.88 -2.24 24.87
C LEU A 354 -21.32 -2.77 26.19
N VAL A 355 -20.32 -3.64 26.05
CA VAL A 355 -19.52 -4.24 27.13
C VAL A 355 -18.14 -3.61 27.09
N GLN A 356 -17.61 -3.21 28.25
CA GLN A 356 -16.21 -2.81 28.32
C GLN A 356 -15.27 -4.02 28.29
N GLY A 357 -14.24 -3.97 27.43
CA GLY A 357 -13.20 -4.99 27.36
C GLY A 357 -12.39 -5.12 28.66
N PRO A 358 -11.78 -6.28 28.92
CA PRO A 358 -11.00 -6.55 30.14
C PRO A 358 -9.86 -5.54 30.36
N LYS A 359 -9.39 -5.38 31.60
CA LYS A 359 -8.29 -4.46 31.97
C LYS A 359 -6.96 -4.77 31.26
N GLU A 360 -6.79 -6.01 30.81
CA GLU A 360 -5.62 -6.47 30.05
C GLU A 360 -6.03 -7.16 28.75
N GLY A 361 -5.19 -7.05 27.71
CA GLY A 361 -5.42 -7.63 26.39
C GLY A 361 -5.37 -6.61 25.25
N LEU A 362 -5.66 -7.08 24.03
CA LEU A 362 -5.50 -6.30 22.80
C LEU A 362 -6.53 -5.16 22.65
N LEU A 363 -7.74 -5.35 23.18
CA LEU A 363 -8.87 -4.40 23.14
C LEU A 363 -9.23 -3.92 24.57
N ALA A 364 -8.23 -3.81 25.45
CA ALA A 364 -8.45 -3.53 26.85
C ALA A 364 -9.14 -2.18 27.10
N ASN A 365 -10.11 -2.13 28.01
CA ASN A 365 -10.92 -0.97 28.37
C ASN A 365 -11.73 -0.30 27.24
N LEU A 366 -11.73 -0.84 26.00
CA LEU A 366 -12.54 -0.33 24.89
C LEU A 366 -13.97 -0.88 24.98
N TRP A 367 -14.95 -0.10 24.55
CA TRP A 367 -16.35 -0.52 24.46
C TRP A 367 -16.60 -1.28 23.15
N ASP A 368 -17.12 -2.51 23.24
CA ASP A 368 -17.45 -3.36 22.09
C ASP A 368 -18.82 -4.02 22.29
N PHE A 369 -19.41 -4.58 21.24
CA PHE A 369 -20.59 -5.43 21.39
C PHE A 369 -20.23 -6.71 22.19
N PRO A 370 -21.17 -7.30 22.96
CA PRO A 370 -21.00 -8.61 23.59
C PRO A 370 -20.40 -9.65 22.63
N ASN A 371 -19.18 -10.11 22.92
CA ASN A 371 -18.33 -10.88 21.99
C ASN A 371 -17.92 -12.26 22.54
N ILE A 372 -18.89 -13.18 22.63
CA ILE A 372 -18.77 -14.52 23.21
C ILE A 372 -17.85 -15.40 22.35
N GLU A 373 -16.90 -16.12 22.97
CA GLU A 373 -16.02 -17.06 22.27
C GLU A 373 -16.70 -18.42 22.11
N LEU A 374 -16.76 -18.94 20.88
CA LEU A 374 -17.36 -20.24 20.57
C LEU A 374 -16.29 -21.33 20.58
N GLN A 375 -16.51 -22.40 21.35
CA GLN A 375 -15.69 -23.60 21.29
C GLN A 375 -16.18 -24.47 20.13
N LEU A 376 -15.34 -24.63 19.11
CA LEU A 376 -15.58 -25.60 18.04
C LEU A 376 -15.23 -27.00 18.55
N PRO A 377 -16.00 -28.05 18.18
CA PRO A 377 -15.60 -29.43 18.45
C PRO A 377 -14.29 -29.75 17.71
N GLU A 378 -13.36 -30.42 18.38
CA GLU A 378 -12.14 -30.91 17.73
C GLU A 378 -12.48 -32.05 16.75
N PRO A 379 -11.77 -32.17 15.60
CA PRO A 379 -12.00 -33.26 14.67
C PRO A 379 -11.66 -34.61 15.33
N SER A 380 -12.64 -35.52 15.34
CA SER A 380 -12.51 -36.85 15.93
C SER A 380 -11.46 -37.69 15.20
N THR A 381 -10.40 -38.08 15.91
CA THR A 381 -9.35 -38.97 15.41
C THR A 381 -9.71 -40.44 15.62
N ASP A 382 -10.86 -40.87 15.10
CA ASP A 382 -11.19 -42.30 15.01
C ASP A 382 -10.79 -42.81 13.62
N GLY A 383 -9.85 -43.75 13.60
CA GLY A 383 -9.18 -44.17 12.38
C GLY A 383 -9.88 -45.31 11.65
N THR A 384 -10.36 -45.06 10.43
CA THR A 384 -10.49 -46.07 9.37
C THR A 384 -10.54 -45.42 7.98
N GLY A 385 -9.49 -45.63 7.17
CA GLY A 385 -9.53 -45.62 5.70
C GLY A 385 -9.91 -44.33 4.95
N GLY A 386 -8.92 -43.69 4.31
CA GLY A 386 -9.15 -42.81 3.15
C GLY A 386 -8.54 -41.42 3.26
N THR A 387 -7.39 -41.20 2.60
CA THR A 387 -6.77 -39.88 2.44
C THR A 387 -7.54 -39.03 1.42
N LEU A 388 -8.58 -38.32 1.89
CA LEU A 388 -8.97 -37.05 1.28
C LEU A 388 -8.18 -35.91 1.96
N GLU A 389 -7.28 -35.28 1.21
CA GLU A 389 -6.73 -33.98 1.57
C GLU A 389 -7.85 -32.93 1.53
N THR A 390 -8.50 -32.72 2.67
CA THR A 390 -9.50 -31.66 2.82
C THR A 390 -8.79 -30.30 2.79
N LYS A 391 -9.06 -29.51 1.74
CA LYS A 391 -8.56 -28.13 1.61
C LYS A 391 -8.87 -27.35 2.89
N SER A 392 -7.83 -26.78 3.48
CA SER A 392 -7.88 -26.09 4.78
C SER A 392 -8.76 -24.83 4.73
N GLY A 393 -10.01 -24.94 5.17
CA GLY A 393 -10.91 -23.78 5.29
C GLY A 393 -12.35 -24.04 5.76
N SER A 394 -12.96 -25.16 5.37
CA SER A 394 -14.42 -25.33 5.40
C SER A 394 -15.08 -25.33 6.79
N ALA A 395 -14.40 -25.76 7.85
CA ALA A 395 -14.98 -25.91 9.18
C ALA A 395 -15.44 -24.59 9.83
N VAL A 396 -14.92 -23.44 9.39
CA VAL A 396 -15.24 -22.12 9.98
C VAL A 396 -16.36 -21.40 9.23
N GLU A 397 -16.69 -21.82 8.01
CA GLU A 397 -17.69 -21.15 7.16
C GLU A 397 -19.13 -21.61 7.48
N ASN A 398 -19.31 -22.76 8.12
CA ASN A 398 -20.62 -23.33 8.48
C ASN A 398 -20.78 -23.54 10.00
N ILE A 399 -20.68 -22.47 10.79
CA ILE A 399 -21.01 -22.51 12.22
C ILE A 399 -22.54 -22.67 12.39
N PRO A 400 -23.05 -23.71 13.08
CA PRO A 400 -24.49 -23.93 13.24
C PRO A 400 -25.20 -22.76 13.95
N TYR A 401 -26.38 -22.36 13.45
CA TYR A 401 -27.19 -21.29 14.05
C TYR A 401 -27.52 -21.57 15.52
N GLY A 402 -27.86 -22.82 15.86
CA GLY A 402 -28.15 -23.20 17.25
C GLY A 402 -26.99 -22.93 18.21
N MET A 403 -25.74 -23.16 17.81
CA MET A 403 -24.56 -22.95 18.66
C MET A 403 -24.35 -21.47 18.99
N ARG A 404 -24.46 -20.57 18.00
CA ARG A 404 -24.35 -19.12 18.24
C ARG A 404 -25.57 -18.55 18.99
N LYS A 405 -26.77 -19.05 18.69
CA LYS A 405 -28.00 -18.68 19.39
C LYS A 405 -27.90 -18.97 20.88
N THR A 406 -27.56 -20.22 21.26
CA THR A 406 -27.43 -20.62 22.67
C THR A 406 -26.37 -19.79 23.39
N ALA A 407 -25.20 -19.58 22.78
CA ALA A 407 -24.14 -18.77 23.39
C ALA A 407 -24.54 -17.30 23.66
N ILE A 408 -25.40 -16.72 22.82
CA ILE A 408 -25.96 -15.37 23.00
C ILE A 408 -27.06 -15.39 24.07
N ASP A 409 -27.94 -16.39 24.05
CA ASP A 409 -29.05 -16.56 25.00
C ASP A 409 -28.53 -16.76 26.44
N ASP A 410 -27.55 -17.66 26.62
CA ASP A 410 -26.88 -17.90 27.90
C ASP A 410 -26.19 -16.64 28.42
N TRP A 411 -25.56 -15.86 27.52
CA TRP A 411 -24.88 -14.61 27.90
C TRP A 411 -25.88 -13.56 28.39
N MET A 412 -27.01 -13.37 27.69
CA MET A 412 -28.06 -12.43 28.09
C MET A 412 -28.76 -12.86 29.38
N GLY A 413 -29.04 -14.15 29.56
CA GLY A 413 -29.56 -14.68 30.82
C GLY A 413 -28.60 -14.42 31.98
N THR A 414 -27.30 -14.61 31.77
CA THR A 414 -26.27 -14.43 32.80
C THR A 414 -26.01 -12.97 33.17
N HIS A 415 -26.02 -12.04 32.20
CA HIS A 415 -25.58 -10.65 32.40
C HIS A 415 -26.72 -9.63 32.49
N LEU A 416 -27.91 -9.96 31.98
CA LEU A 416 -29.08 -9.07 31.91
C LEU A 416 -30.34 -9.68 32.55
N ASN A 417 -30.27 -10.93 33.02
CA ASN A 417 -31.41 -11.69 33.53
C ASN A 417 -32.56 -11.86 32.49
N ILE A 418 -32.25 -11.77 31.19
CA ILE A 418 -33.22 -11.93 30.10
C ILE A 418 -33.25 -13.39 29.65
N SER A 419 -34.39 -14.07 29.85
CA SER A 419 -34.64 -15.39 29.28
C SER A 419 -35.51 -15.29 28.02
N LEU A 420 -34.92 -15.57 26.84
CA LEU A 420 -35.66 -15.54 25.58
C LEU A 420 -36.60 -16.73 25.37
N THR A 421 -36.46 -17.82 26.13
CA THR A 421 -37.40 -18.97 26.08
C THR A 421 -38.74 -18.68 26.75
N SER A 422 -38.81 -17.74 27.70
CA SER A 422 -40.07 -17.26 28.29
C SER A 422 -40.76 -16.16 27.46
N LEU A 423 -40.20 -15.76 26.32
CA LEU A 423 -40.72 -14.69 25.46
C LEU A 423 -41.44 -15.20 24.20
N GLN A 424 -41.74 -16.50 24.15
CA GLN A 424 -42.57 -17.13 23.11
C GLN A 424 -43.86 -17.75 23.67
N ASP A 425 -44.13 -17.57 24.97
CA ASP A 425 -45.28 -18.13 25.67
C ASP A 425 -46.07 -16.99 26.33
N GLU A 426 -47.16 -16.57 25.67
CA GLU A 426 -48.05 -15.48 26.13
C GLU A 426 -48.67 -15.77 27.51
N SER A 427 -48.61 -17.01 28.01
CA SER A 427 -49.20 -17.42 29.29
C SER A 427 -48.31 -17.16 30.52
N ARG A 428 -47.05 -16.74 30.36
CA ARG A 428 -46.08 -16.62 31.48
C ARG A 428 -45.09 -15.44 31.38
N THR A 429 -45.58 -14.21 31.27
CA THR A 429 -44.73 -13.01 31.44
C THR A 429 -44.89 -12.36 32.81
N ARG A 430 -43.95 -12.68 33.71
CA ARG A 430 -43.58 -11.82 34.86
C ARG A 430 -42.27 -11.10 34.55
N ALA A 431 -42.14 -10.64 33.30
CA ALA A 431 -40.95 -10.01 32.73
C ALA A 431 -41.37 -8.72 32.01
N GLU A 432 -40.72 -7.61 32.34
CA GLU A 432 -41.06 -6.26 31.87
C GLU A 432 -40.47 -5.94 30.48
N VAL A 433 -39.97 -6.95 29.76
CA VAL A 433 -39.24 -6.85 28.49
C VAL A 433 -39.85 -7.79 27.45
N THR A 434 -40.04 -7.31 26.22
CA THR A 434 -40.59 -8.04 25.08
C THR A 434 -39.56 -8.11 23.94
N LEU A 435 -39.43 -9.28 23.30
CA LEU A 435 -38.64 -9.45 22.07
C LEU A 435 -39.42 -8.91 20.87
N ILE A 436 -38.85 -7.97 20.13
CA ILE A 436 -39.46 -7.40 18.91
C ILE A 436 -39.02 -8.17 17.66
N ASP A 437 -37.70 -8.38 17.49
CA ASP A 437 -37.15 -9.07 16.33
C ASP A 437 -35.79 -9.70 16.67
N ARG A 438 -35.40 -10.71 15.88
CA ARG A 438 -34.06 -11.32 15.92
C ARG A 438 -33.61 -11.67 14.52
N MET A 439 -32.54 -11.01 14.07
CA MET A 439 -31.97 -11.18 12.74
C MET A 439 -30.58 -11.81 12.79
N ASP A 440 -30.32 -12.78 11.92
CA ASP A 440 -28.97 -13.23 11.60
C ASP A 440 -28.37 -12.30 10.55
N LEU A 441 -27.27 -11.61 10.89
CA LEU A 441 -26.58 -10.68 9.99
C LEU A 441 -25.43 -11.35 9.22
N GLY A 442 -25.20 -12.65 9.44
CA GLY A 442 -24.13 -13.42 8.81
C GLY A 442 -22.79 -13.30 9.54
N SER A 443 -21.70 -13.46 8.79
CA SER A 443 -20.34 -13.48 9.34
C SER A 443 -19.42 -12.42 8.73
N THR A 444 -18.39 -12.04 9.48
CA THR A 444 -17.33 -11.13 9.02
C THR A 444 -15.98 -11.51 9.64
N LEU A 445 -14.90 -11.22 8.91
CA LEU A 445 -13.54 -11.61 9.28
C LEU A 445 -12.76 -10.43 9.86
N HIS A 446 -12.08 -10.67 10.99
CA HIS A 446 -11.10 -9.76 11.57
C HIS A 446 -9.73 -10.45 11.65
N LEU A 447 -8.78 -9.97 10.84
CA LEU A 447 -7.41 -10.45 10.83
C LEU A 447 -6.55 -9.60 11.77
N PHE A 448 -5.99 -10.24 12.79
CA PHE A 448 -4.87 -9.71 13.58
C PHE A 448 -3.58 -10.40 13.16
N SER A 449 -2.43 -9.81 13.50
CA SER A 449 -1.08 -10.30 13.15
C SER A 449 -0.78 -11.75 13.54
N HIS A 450 -1.54 -12.32 14.48
CA HIS A 450 -1.35 -13.66 15.05
C HIS A 450 -2.69 -14.41 15.25
N ILE A 451 -3.83 -13.80 14.91
CA ILE A 451 -5.18 -14.37 15.11
C ILE A 451 -6.05 -14.10 13.89
N LYS A 452 -6.63 -15.15 13.30
CA LYS A 452 -7.73 -15.09 12.31
C LYS A 452 -9.05 -15.22 13.08
N ARG A 453 -9.71 -14.11 13.40
CA ARG A 453 -10.98 -14.10 14.15
C ARG A 453 -12.18 -13.99 13.21
N VAL A 454 -13.02 -15.02 13.17
CA VAL A 454 -14.33 -14.97 12.51
C VAL A 454 -15.39 -14.55 13.53
N MET A 455 -16.21 -13.57 13.15
CA MET A 455 -17.29 -13.04 13.96
C MET A 455 -18.62 -13.37 13.27
N VAL A 456 -19.48 -14.15 13.93
CA VAL A 456 -20.88 -14.35 13.51
C VAL A 456 -21.75 -13.37 14.29
N VAL A 457 -22.59 -12.60 13.59
CA VAL A 457 -23.25 -11.42 14.17
C VAL A 457 -24.76 -11.61 14.14
N GLU A 458 -25.40 -11.52 15.30
CA GLU A 458 -26.86 -11.48 15.42
C GLU A 458 -27.31 -10.11 15.93
N HIS A 459 -28.48 -9.70 15.47
CA HIS A 459 -29.20 -8.53 15.95
C HIS A 459 -30.40 -8.97 16.76
N VAL A 460 -30.55 -8.45 17.98
CA VAL A 460 -31.66 -8.74 18.89
C VAL A 460 -32.30 -7.42 19.28
N ILE A 461 -33.58 -7.25 18.98
CA ILE A 461 -34.34 -6.02 19.29
C ILE A 461 -35.32 -6.31 20.43
N VAL A 462 -35.25 -5.52 21.49
CA VAL A 462 -36.13 -5.62 22.68
C VAL A 462 -36.77 -4.27 23.02
N ALA A 463 -37.92 -4.30 23.69
CA ALA A 463 -38.57 -3.12 24.27
C ALA A 463 -39.15 -3.45 25.65
N GLY A 464 -39.49 -2.42 26.43
CA GLY A 464 -39.95 -2.55 27.82
C GLY A 464 -38.95 -1.97 28.82
N GLU A 465 -39.17 -2.17 30.12
CA GLU A 465 -38.27 -1.67 31.16
C GLU A 465 -37.11 -2.65 31.37
N LEU A 466 -35.88 -2.20 31.07
CA LEU A 466 -34.66 -2.99 31.15
C LEU A 466 -33.57 -2.18 31.86
N HIS A 467 -33.44 -2.41 33.16
CA HIS A 467 -32.40 -1.83 34.00
C HIS A 467 -31.09 -2.61 33.89
N LEU A 468 -29.95 -1.92 33.87
CA LEU A 468 -28.66 -2.60 33.94
C LEU A 468 -28.35 -2.98 35.40
N PRO A 469 -27.57 -4.05 35.66
CA PRO A 469 -27.19 -4.45 37.02
C PRO A 469 -26.47 -3.36 37.84
N SER A 470 -25.95 -2.32 37.18
CA SER A 470 -25.33 -1.13 37.79
C SER A 470 -26.33 -0.11 38.35
N ASP A 471 -27.60 -0.17 37.94
CA ASP A 471 -28.62 0.84 38.30
C ASP A 471 -29.35 0.50 39.61
N MET A 472 -29.10 -0.68 40.18
CA MET A 472 -29.70 -1.10 41.46
C MET A 472 -28.95 -0.47 42.65
N THR A 473 -29.39 0.72 43.05
CA THR A 473 -29.01 1.31 44.35
C THR A 473 -29.37 0.37 45.49
N ALA A 474 -28.43 0.17 46.41
CA ALA A 474 -28.46 -0.84 47.46
C ALA A 474 -29.77 -0.95 48.26
N THR A 475 -30.40 -2.13 48.23
CA THR A 475 -31.10 -2.68 49.40
C THR A 475 -31.32 -4.20 49.32
N THR A 476 -31.45 -4.81 50.49
CA THR A 476 -31.76 -6.23 50.79
C THR A 476 -30.62 -7.24 50.65
N SER A 477 -30.28 -7.83 51.80
CA SER A 477 -29.33 -8.92 52.01
C SER A 477 -29.98 -10.28 51.79
N ALA A 478 -29.45 -11.11 50.89
CA ALA A 478 -29.78 -12.53 50.81
C ALA A 478 -28.52 -13.36 50.52
N SER A 479 -28.13 -14.20 51.47
CA SER A 479 -26.90 -15.02 51.39
C SER A 479 -27.07 -16.20 50.42
N PRO A 480 -26.12 -16.46 49.50
CA PRO A 480 -26.21 -17.62 48.61
C PRO A 480 -25.91 -18.93 49.38
N LYS A 481 -26.90 -19.83 49.43
CA LYS A 481 -26.78 -21.14 50.08
C LYS A 481 -26.10 -22.18 49.19
N THR A 482 -24.98 -22.72 49.71
CA THR A 482 -24.45 -24.11 49.55
C THR A 482 -24.31 -24.76 48.17
N LEU A 483 -23.07 -25.20 47.91
CA LEU A 483 -22.61 -25.96 46.74
C LEU A 483 -23.25 -27.35 46.59
N ILE A 484 -23.45 -27.77 45.34
CA ILE A 484 -23.35 -29.18 44.94
C ILE A 484 -21.87 -29.49 44.67
N LYS A 485 -21.34 -30.58 45.26
CA LYS A 485 -19.97 -31.06 45.04
C LYS A 485 -19.86 -31.85 43.73
N GLY A 486 -18.76 -31.66 42.99
CA GLY A 486 -18.18 -32.74 42.18
C GLY A 486 -17.77 -32.39 40.74
N LYS A 487 -16.54 -31.88 40.57
CA LYS A 487 -15.51 -32.35 39.61
C LYS A 487 -14.28 -31.43 39.66
N SER A 488 -13.11 -31.98 39.35
CA SER A 488 -11.80 -31.31 39.47
C SER A 488 -11.57 -30.26 38.36
N LYS A 489 -10.93 -29.14 38.70
CA LYS A 489 -10.52 -28.10 37.73
C LYS A 489 -9.35 -28.59 36.86
N PRO A 490 -9.35 -28.37 35.53
CA PRO A 490 -8.17 -28.58 34.68
C PRO A 490 -7.06 -27.57 35.01
N ARG A 491 -5.80 -27.99 34.86
CA ARG A 491 -4.61 -27.12 34.95
C ARG A 491 -4.01 -26.92 33.56
N ASN A 492 -3.74 -25.67 33.17
CA ASN A 492 -3.03 -25.38 31.93
C ASN A 492 -1.50 -25.44 32.12
N ALA A 493 -0.76 -25.68 31.02
CA ALA A 493 0.67 -26.03 30.95
C ALA A 493 1.69 -24.95 31.44
N LYS A 494 1.27 -23.97 32.25
CA LYS A 494 2.15 -22.97 32.90
C LYS A 494 1.86 -22.75 34.39
N GLY A 495 1.14 -23.67 35.04
CA GLY A 495 1.03 -23.72 36.51
C GLY A 495 0.25 -22.59 37.20
N LYS A 496 -0.27 -21.60 36.46
CA LYS A 496 -1.20 -20.61 37.00
C LYS A 496 -2.60 -21.21 37.09
N THR A 497 -3.23 -21.06 38.26
CA THR A 497 -4.66 -21.28 38.44
C THR A 497 -5.43 -20.35 37.52
N ALA A 498 -6.32 -20.90 36.68
CA ALA A 498 -7.31 -20.08 36.00
C ALA A 498 -8.25 -19.49 37.07
N ASP A 499 -8.16 -18.18 37.25
CA ASP A 499 -9.14 -17.47 38.05
C ASP A 499 -10.47 -17.50 37.30
N THR A 500 -11.45 -18.17 37.90
CA THR A 500 -12.82 -18.27 37.38
C THR A 500 -13.76 -17.36 38.18
N GLY A 501 -13.24 -16.39 38.92
CA GLY A 501 -14.00 -15.23 39.36
C GLY A 501 -14.49 -14.49 38.11
N MET A 502 -15.81 -14.50 37.90
CA MET A 502 -16.43 -13.80 36.79
C MET A 502 -16.40 -12.30 37.10
N GLU A 503 -15.32 -11.61 36.70
CA GLU A 503 -15.22 -10.15 36.79
C GLU A 503 -16.45 -9.53 36.10
N THR A 504 -17.30 -8.86 36.87
CA THR A 504 -18.48 -8.15 36.36
C THR A 504 -18.02 -6.98 35.51
N ARG A 505 -18.03 -7.17 34.18
CA ARG A 505 -17.58 -6.14 33.23
C ARG A 505 -18.60 -5.00 33.17
N PRO A 506 -18.17 -3.73 33.14
CA PRO A 506 -19.08 -2.61 32.95
C PRO A 506 -19.93 -2.75 31.69
N LEU A 507 -21.22 -2.48 31.85
CA LEU A 507 -22.24 -2.43 30.81
C LEU A 507 -22.73 -0.98 30.70
N ARG A 508 -23.00 -0.50 29.48
CA ARG A 508 -23.62 0.81 29.26
C ARG A 508 -24.43 0.81 27.96
N TRP A 509 -25.55 1.53 28.00
CA TRP A 509 -26.33 1.89 26.82
C TRP A 509 -25.69 3.07 26.07
N PHE A 510 -25.57 2.94 24.76
CA PHE A 510 -25.07 3.98 23.85
C PHE A 510 -26.11 4.28 22.76
N THR A 511 -26.30 5.55 22.42
CA THR A 511 -27.02 5.94 21.21
C THR A 511 -26.17 5.68 19.96
N GLU A 512 -26.81 5.57 18.78
CA GLU A 512 -26.11 5.45 17.50
C GLU A 512 -25.12 6.62 17.27
N ALA A 513 -25.49 7.84 17.69
CA ALA A 513 -24.63 9.02 17.62
C ALA A 513 -23.40 8.94 18.57
N GLU A 514 -23.54 8.39 19.79
CA GLU A 514 -22.40 8.19 20.70
C GLU A 514 -21.43 7.11 20.18
N MET A 515 -21.92 6.11 19.45
CA MET A 515 -21.09 5.05 18.85
C MET A 515 -20.39 5.50 17.56
N LEU A 516 -21.00 6.39 16.78
CA LEU A 516 -20.50 6.83 15.47
C LEU A 516 -19.75 8.17 15.50
N GLY A 517 -19.94 9.00 16.52
CA GLY A 517 -19.25 10.29 16.67
C GLY A 517 -17.82 10.17 17.21
N ASP A 518 -17.06 11.28 17.10
CA ASP A 518 -15.65 11.40 17.54
C ASP A 518 -15.41 11.19 19.06
N SER A 519 -16.44 10.85 19.84
CA SER A 519 -16.40 10.80 21.31
C SER A 519 -15.92 9.46 21.86
N ALA A 520 -16.16 8.35 21.17
CA ALA A 520 -15.84 7.02 21.67
C ALA A 520 -14.61 6.40 20.97
N ALA A 521 -13.67 5.84 21.75
CA ALA A 521 -12.57 5.05 21.21
C ALA A 521 -13.06 3.63 20.84
N VAL A 522 -13.63 3.49 19.64
CA VAL A 522 -14.34 2.27 19.23
C VAL A 522 -13.46 1.24 18.51
N PRO A 523 -13.47 -0.05 18.91
CA PRO A 523 -12.79 -1.13 18.19
C PRO A 523 -13.27 -1.30 16.74
N ALA A 524 -12.37 -1.79 15.87
CA ALA A 524 -12.73 -2.19 14.51
C ALA A 524 -13.60 -3.47 14.47
N THR A 525 -13.77 -4.20 15.59
CA THR A 525 -14.77 -5.26 15.73
C THR A 525 -16.19 -4.69 15.71
N LEU A 526 -16.48 -3.71 16.57
CA LEU A 526 -17.75 -2.98 16.61
C LEU A 526 -18.11 -2.37 15.25
N LYS A 527 -17.17 -1.63 14.62
CA LYS A 527 -17.40 -0.99 13.31
C LYS A 527 -17.81 -2.01 12.23
N LYS A 528 -17.21 -3.20 12.22
CA LYS A 528 -17.55 -4.28 11.26
C LYS A 528 -18.91 -4.91 11.55
N ALA A 529 -19.27 -5.14 12.80
CA ALA A 529 -20.59 -5.64 13.17
C ALA A 529 -21.68 -4.62 12.81
N PHE A 530 -21.45 -3.33 13.07
CA PHE A 530 -22.39 -2.26 12.74
C PHE A 530 -22.59 -2.08 11.22
N ALA A 531 -21.54 -2.27 10.42
CA ALA A 531 -21.64 -2.25 8.95
C ALA A 531 -22.57 -3.35 8.41
N LEU A 532 -22.60 -4.55 9.04
CA LEU A 532 -23.56 -5.60 8.68
C LEU A 532 -25.00 -5.20 9.03
N LEU A 533 -25.22 -4.56 10.18
CA LEU A 533 -26.54 -4.04 10.58
C LEU A 533 -27.04 -2.98 9.59
N ALA A 534 -26.21 -2.00 9.22
CA ALA A 534 -26.53 -0.98 8.24
C ALA A 534 -26.89 -1.61 6.86
N LYS A 535 -26.14 -2.63 6.42
CA LYS A 535 -26.43 -3.37 5.19
C LYS A 535 -27.79 -4.07 5.24
N ALA A 536 -28.15 -4.70 6.37
CA ALA A 536 -29.44 -5.36 6.56
C ALA A 536 -30.63 -4.37 6.63
N ARG A 537 -30.46 -3.24 7.33
CA ARG A 537 -31.44 -2.13 7.36
C ARG A 537 -31.71 -1.62 5.94
N ASN A 538 -30.66 -1.33 5.16
CA ASN A 538 -30.78 -0.85 3.78
C ASN A 538 -31.44 -1.88 2.82
N ALA A 539 -31.16 -3.18 2.99
CA ALA A 539 -31.81 -4.23 2.19
C ALA A 539 -33.32 -4.33 2.47
N THR A 540 -33.74 -4.10 3.72
CA THR A 540 -35.15 -4.11 4.13
C THR A 540 -35.91 -2.94 3.50
N VAL A 541 -35.32 -1.74 3.49
CA VAL A 541 -35.90 -0.53 2.86
C VAL A 541 -36.09 -0.71 1.35
N LYS A 542 -35.12 -1.31 0.64
CA LYS A 542 -35.19 -1.50 -0.82
C LYS A 542 -36.18 -2.59 -1.28
N THR A 543 -36.61 -3.50 -0.42
CA THR A 543 -37.39 -4.69 -0.81
C THR A 543 -38.79 -4.76 -0.22
N GLY A 544 -39.12 -3.90 0.75
CA GLY A 544 -40.41 -3.89 1.44
C GLY A 544 -40.73 -5.19 2.21
N LYS A 545 -39.73 -6.06 2.42
CA LYS A 545 -39.88 -7.38 3.05
C LYS A 545 -38.73 -7.61 4.03
N THR A 546 -39.06 -7.94 5.27
CA THR A 546 -38.09 -8.32 6.30
C THR A 546 -37.32 -9.59 5.87
N PRO A 547 -35.97 -9.62 5.95
CA PRO A 547 -35.15 -10.74 5.47
C PRO A 547 -35.56 -12.13 5.98
N GLY A 548 -36.10 -12.23 7.21
CA GLY A 548 -36.48 -13.51 7.82
C GLY A 548 -37.57 -14.30 7.07
N ASN A 549 -38.43 -13.64 6.28
CA ASN A 549 -39.53 -14.33 5.59
C ASN A 549 -39.07 -15.18 4.38
N ALA A 550 -37.88 -14.91 3.81
CA ALA A 550 -37.35 -15.71 2.70
C ALA A 550 -36.79 -17.07 3.18
N GLN A 551 -36.12 -17.10 4.34
CA GLN A 551 -35.55 -18.32 4.90
C GLN A 551 -36.61 -19.26 5.52
N ARG A 552 -37.71 -18.71 6.06
CA ARG A 552 -38.81 -19.52 6.62
C ARG A 552 -39.51 -20.40 5.57
N LYS A 553 -39.62 -19.93 4.31
CA LYS A 553 -40.20 -20.73 3.21
C LYS A 553 -39.25 -21.83 2.70
N LYS A 554 -37.94 -21.61 2.67
CA LYS A 554 -36.98 -22.68 2.29
C LYS A 554 -36.85 -23.79 3.33
N ARG A 555 -37.11 -23.52 4.62
CA ARG A 555 -37.02 -24.54 5.68
C ARG A 555 -38.17 -25.55 5.67
N LYS A 556 -39.40 -25.12 5.35
CA LYS A 556 -40.58 -26.02 5.36
C LYS A 556 -40.56 -27.11 4.26
N ALA A 557 -39.69 -26.97 3.26
CA ALA A 557 -39.51 -27.95 2.18
C ALA A 557 -38.34 -28.94 2.43
N VAL A 558 -37.75 -28.93 3.63
CA VAL A 558 -36.63 -29.82 4.01
C VAL A 558 -36.99 -30.71 5.22
N ASP A 559 -37.94 -30.29 6.06
CA ASP A 559 -38.45 -31.09 7.19
C ASP A 559 -39.66 -31.98 6.84
N GLU A 560 -40.33 -31.75 5.70
CA GLU A 560 -41.45 -32.57 5.20
C GLU A 560 -40.95 -33.51 4.11
N GLY A 561 -40.40 -34.65 4.52
CA GLY A 561 -39.86 -35.68 3.63
C GLY A 561 -40.97 -36.34 2.80
N VAL A 562 -40.93 -36.08 1.48
CA VAL A 562 -41.71 -36.79 0.47
C VAL A 562 -40.74 -37.23 -0.62
N GLU A 563 -40.31 -38.48 -0.54
CA GLU A 563 -39.89 -39.23 -1.74
C GLU A 563 -41.17 -39.60 -2.50
N ASP A 564 -41.17 -39.48 -3.83
CA ASP A 564 -41.58 -40.60 -4.68
C ASP A 564 -41.24 -40.39 -6.16
N ASP A 565 -40.66 -41.47 -6.68
CA ASP A 565 -40.60 -42.02 -8.03
C ASP A 565 -40.06 -41.28 -9.27
N ALA A 566 -39.25 -42.06 -10.00
CA ALA A 566 -38.81 -41.81 -11.35
C ALA A 566 -39.82 -42.41 -12.37
N GLY A 567 -40.05 -41.71 -13.48
CA GLY A 567 -40.83 -42.18 -14.62
C GLY A 567 -40.12 -41.84 -15.93
N ASP A 568 -39.81 -42.87 -16.71
CA ASP A 568 -39.04 -42.81 -17.96
C ASP A 568 -39.92 -42.47 -19.19
N VAL A 569 -39.28 -42.32 -20.35
CA VAL A 569 -39.79 -42.54 -21.72
C VAL A 569 -40.24 -41.32 -22.58
N THR A 570 -39.71 -41.32 -23.81
CA THR A 570 -40.16 -40.66 -25.07
C THR A 570 -39.92 -39.16 -25.38
N GLN A 571 -39.00 -38.93 -26.33
CA GLN A 571 -39.26 -38.13 -27.54
C GLN A 571 -40.30 -38.86 -28.45
N PRO A 572 -41.03 -38.23 -29.40
CA PRO A 572 -40.48 -37.24 -30.33
C PRO A 572 -41.42 -36.14 -30.90
N GLU A 573 -40.86 -35.44 -31.90
CA GLU A 573 -41.49 -34.96 -33.15
C GLU A 573 -41.79 -33.48 -33.39
N GLN A 574 -41.76 -33.17 -34.68
CA GLN A 574 -41.65 -31.86 -35.31
C GLN A 574 -43.04 -31.26 -35.58
N SER A 575 -43.14 -29.93 -35.60
CA SER A 575 -43.94 -29.27 -36.65
C SER A 575 -43.53 -27.82 -36.87
N THR A 576 -43.44 -27.44 -38.14
CA THR A 576 -43.69 -26.07 -38.62
C THR A 576 -44.89 -26.14 -39.58
N PRO A 577 -45.65 -25.06 -39.77
CA PRO A 577 -45.40 -24.29 -40.99
C PRO A 577 -45.64 -22.77 -40.92
N SER A 578 -44.77 -22.05 -41.64
CA SER A 578 -45.00 -20.83 -42.45
C SER A 578 -46.36 -20.10 -42.39
N ALA A 579 -46.28 -18.76 -42.23
CA ALA A 579 -47.09 -17.82 -43.01
C ALA A 579 -46.31 -16.54 -43.39
N ARG A 580 -46.28 -16.20 -44.69
CA ARG A 580 -45.74 -14.93 -45.24
C ARG A 580 -46.80 -13.82 -45.25
N ARG A 581 -46.35 -12.56 -45.16
CA ARG A 581 -46.75 -11.38 -45.98
C ARG A 581 -46.04 -10.13 -45.42
N THR A 582 -45.57 -9.11 -46.13
CA THR A 582 -45.20 -8.78 -47.52
C THR A 582 -44.63 -7.35 -47.44
N ARG A 583 -43.73 -6.96 -48.36
CA ARG A 583 -43.15 -5.59 -48.42
C ARG A 583 -44.20 -4.50 -48.66
N SER A 584 -43.91 -3.29 -48.20
CA SER A 584 -44.20 -2.04 -48.93
C SER A 584 -42.91 -1.21 -49.04
N THR A 585 -42.53 -0.88 -50.28
CA THR A 585 -41.43 0.03 -50.61
C THR A 585 -41.97 1.42 -50.89
N VAL A 586 -41.33 2.46 -50.37
CA VAL A 586 -41.46 3.83 -50.92
C VAL A 586 -40.06 4.40 -51.09
N SER A 587 -39.75 4.81 -52.31
CA SER A 587 -38.54 5.52 -52.71
C SER A 587 -38.83 7.01 -52.79
N PHE A 588 -37.88 7.86 -52.39
CA PHE A 588 -37.67 9.17 -53.02
C PHE A 588 -36.18 9.52 -53.00
N ASP A 589 -35.76 10.26 -54.02
CA ASP A 589 -34.38 10.56 -54.38
C ASP A 589 -34.17 12.09 -54.44
N ALA A 590 -32.92 12.51 -54.66
CA ALA A 590 -32.45 13.83 -55.08
C ALA A 590 -32.24 14.94 -54.01
N SER A 591 -30.95 15.10 -53.67
CA SER A 591 -30.17 16.36 -53.72
C SER A 591 -30.64 17.63 -52.97
N TYR A 592 -29.81 18.08 -52.01
CA TYR A 592 -29.29 19.47 -52.01
C TYR A 592 -28.01 19.61 -51.16
N THR A 593 -26.98 20.27 -51.69
CA THR A 593 -25.87 20.87 -50.93
C THR A 593 -26.08 22.39 -50.89
N PRO A 594 -25.68 23.07 -49.80
CA PRO A 594 -24.40 23.78 -49.89
C PRO A 594 -23.59 23.81 -48.59
N ALA A 595 -22.32 24.19 -48.73
CA ALA A 595 -21.42 24.55 -47.63
C ALA A 595 -21.40 26.09 -47.41
N PRO A 596 -20.35 26.71 -46.84
CA PRO A 596 -20.39 27.21 -45.47
C PRO A 596 -20.34 28.75 -45.37
N HIS A 597 -20.64 29.29 -44.19
CA HIS A 597 -20.31 30.69 -43.85
C HIS A 597 -19.66 30.79 -42.47
N ALA A 598 -18.39 31.17 -42.45
CA ALA A 598 -17.79 31.89 -41.35
C ALA A 598 -18.10 33.39 -41.51
N LEU A 599 -18.09 34.16 -40.41
CA LEU A 599 -17.56 35.52 -40.38
C LEU A 599 -17.36 36.03 -38.93
N TYR A 600 -16.36 36.88 -38.77
CA TYR A 600 -16.00 37.60 -37.54
C TYR A 600 -17.07 38.65 -37.14
N SER A 601 -17.15 38.97 -35.84
CA SER A 601 -17.31 40.37 -35.39
C SER A 601 -16.85 40.58 -33.95
N SER A 602 -16.18 41.70 -33.70
CA SER A 602 -15.62 42.15 -32.42
C SER A 602 -16.22 43.49 -32.00
N ALA A 603 -16.59 43.66 -30.73
CA ALA A 603 -16.66 44.94 -29.98
C ALA A 603 -17.06 44.60 -28.52
N HIS A 604 -16.25 44.86 -27.49
CA HIS A 604 -16.04 46.15 -26.80
C HIS A 604 -17.24 46.68 -26.00
N ILE A 605 -17.15 46.49 -24.67
CA ILE A 605 -17.13 47.54 -23.61
C ILE A 605 -18.12 48.70 -23.80
N ASP A 606 -19.07 48.87 -22.86
CA ASP A 606 -18.90 49.88 -21.80
C ASP A 606 -19.79 49.66 -20.55
N THR A 607 -19.67 50.59 -19.59
CA THR A 607 -19.89 50.44 -18.15
C THR A 607 -21.02 51.34 -17.59
N HIS A 608 -21.18 51.32 -16.25
CA HIS A 608 -22.14 52.00 -15.35
C HIS A 608 -23.30 51.11 -14.84
N GLY A 609 -23.69 51.14 -13.55
CA GLY A 609 -23.16 51.87 -12.39
C GLY A 609 -24.15 51.84 -11.19
N PHE A 610 -23.67 52.19 -9.99
CA PHE A 610 -24.39 52.31 -8.69
C PHE A 610 -24.83 51.02 -7.94
N ALA A 611 -24.94 51.02 -6.59
CA ALA A 611 -23.93 51.25 -5.55
C ALA A 611 -24.48 51.01 -4.11
N SER A 612 -23.59 50.66 -3.17
CA SER A 612 -23.78 50.57 -1.70
C SER A 612 -24.61 49.38 -1.17
N ARG A 613 -24.33 48.77 0.00
CA ARG A 613 -23.53 49.23 1.16
C ARG A 613 -22.58 48.14 1.74
N ASN A 614 -21.40 48.60 2.19
CA ASN A 614 -20.60 48.22 3.39
C ASN A 614 -21.27 47.25 4.41
N LYS A 615 -20.59 46.40 5.20
CA LYS A 615 -19.15 46.16 5.55
C LYS A 615 -19.05 44.83 6.38
N ASP A 616 -17.93 44.25 6.83
CA ASP A 616 -16.48 44.55 6.78
C ASP A 616 -15.63 43.26 6.96
N GLY A 617 -14.31 43.33 6.70
CA GLY A 617 -13.27 42.49 7.33
C GLY A 617 -12.98 41.07 6.77
N VAL A 618 -11.72 40.65 6.56
CA VAL A 618 -10.41 41.34 6.60
C VAL A 618 -9.49 40.72 5.53
N ARG A 619 -8.83 41.56 4.72
CA ARG A 619 -7.72 41.16 3.85
C ARG A 619 -6.71 42.31 3.72
N ALA A 620 -5.60 42.24 4.45
CA ALA A 620 -4.38 43.01 4.18
C ALA A 620 -3.25 42.52 5.11
N LEU A 621 -2.12 42.09 4.54
CA LEU A 621 -0.77 42.29 5.08
C LEU A 621 0.26 41.79 4.05
N ALA A 622 0.69 42.71 3.17
CA ALA A 622 1.87 42.56 2.34
C ALA A 622 2.51 43.95 2.16
N ALA A 623 3.83 44.01 2.35
CA ALA A 623 4.75 45.15 2.12
C ALA A 623 4.44 46.50 2.82
N VAL A 624 5.24 46.83 3.84
CA VAL A 624 6.33 47.86 3.87
C VAL A 624 7.33 47.32 4.94
N TRP A 625 8.66 47.33 4.82
CA TRP A 625 9.59 48.45 5.07
C TRP A 625 11.02 48.06 4.59
N ILE A 626 11.67 48.98 3.88
CA ILE A 626 13.13 49.08 3.72
C ILE A 626 13.48 50.54 4.03
N GLU A 627 14.44 50.80 4.92
CA GLU A 627 15.49 51.83 4.76
C GLU A 627 16.47 51.91 5.95
N ARG A 628 17.63 52.54 5.71
CA ARG A 628 18.85 52.66 6.55
C ARG A 628 19.73 51.38 6.60
N GLY A 629 20.97 51.34 6.07
CA GLY A 629 21.68 52.28 5.20
C GLY A 629 23.21 52.15 5.29
N ILE A 630 23.92 52.26 4.14
CA ILE A 630 25.38 52.44 3.97
C ILE A 630 26.26 51.24 4.41
N GLY A 631 27.19 50.68 3.62
CA GLY A 631 27.62 50.90 2.22
C GLY A 631 28.85 50.01 1.89
N GLY A 632 29.23 49.83 0.61
CA GLY A 632 30.47 49.10 0.24
C GLY A 632 30.48 48.31 -1.07
N GLU A 633 30.74 49.02 -2.18
CA GLU A 633 31.45 48.64 -3.43
C GLU A 633 31.25 47.26 -4.16
N GLU A 634 30.70 47.39 -5.37
CA GLU A 634 30.95 46.67 -6.64
C GLU A 634 31.70 45.32 -6.71
N ARG A 635 31.09 44.34 -7.41
CA ARG A 635 31.44 44.06 -8.84
C ARG A 635 30.46 43.14 -9.57
N THR A 636 30.43 43.30 -10.89
CA THR A 636 29.50 42.69 -11.86
C THR A 636 29.80 41.23 -12.21
N GLY A 637 28.76 40.42 -12.46
CA GLY A 637 28.87 39.10 -13.11
C GLY A 637 27.53 38.55 -13.59
N TYR A 638 27.39 38.29 -14.90
CA TYR A 638 26.18 37.74 -15.52
C TYR A 638 26.07 36.22 -15.32
N CYS A 639 24.98 35.74 -14.69
CA CYS A 639 24.31 34.47 -15.06
C CYS A 639 22.98 34.27 -14.30
N ASN A 640 21.90 34.92 -14.78
CA ASN A 640 20.54 34.59 -14.33
C ASN A 640 20.09 33.24 -14.93
N ALA A 641 20.38 32.14 -14.25
CA ALA A 641 19.56 30.93 -14.36
C ALA A 641 18.48 31.00 -13.26
N PRO A 642 17.17 30.93 -13.58
CA PRO A 642 16.15 30.82 -12.55
C PRO A 642 16.30 29.46 -11.86
N VAL A 643 16.68 29.46 -10.60
CA VAL A 643 16.61 28.26 -9.75
C VAL A 643 15.12 28.04 -9.45
N SER A 644 14.44 27.28 -10.31
CA SER A 644 13.09 26.82 -10.03
C SER A 644 13.15 25.78 -8.90
N LEU A 645 12.35 26.01 -7.86
CA LEU A 645 12.11 25.02 -6.79
C LEU A 645 11.20 23.92 -7.34
N ASN A 646 11.75 23.08 -8.23
CA ASN A 646 11.01 21.96 -8.80
C ASN A 646 10.56 21.02 -7.68
N SER A 647 9.25 20.78 -7.62
CA SER A 647 8.69 19.77 -6.72
C SER A 647 8.82 18.40 -7.38
N GLN A 648 9.06 17.35 -6.60
CA GLN A 648 9.07 15.99 -7.12
C GLN A 648 7.70 15.33 -6.97
N LEU A 649 7.26 14.66 -8.04
CA LEU A 649 6.00 13.95 -8.10
C LEU A 649 6.22 12.54 -8.67
N THR A 650 5.58 11.53 -8.08
CA THR A 650 5.59 10.19 -8.69
C THR A 650 4.48 10.08 -9.74
N VAL A 651 4.65 9.21 -10.73
CA VAL A 651 3.59 8.92 -11.71
C VAL A 651 2.30 8.45 -11.03
N ARG A 652 2.40 7.64 -9.95
CA ARG A 652 1.24 7.23 -9.15
C ARG A 652 0.52 8.42 -8.51
N ASP A 653 1.27 9.33 -7.89
CA ASP A 653 0.69 10.48 -7.19
C ASP A 653 0.13 11.51 -8.18
N ALA A 654 0.72 11.64 -9.36
CA ALA A 654 0.21 12.43 -10.48
C ALA A 654 -1.16 11.96 -10.97
N LEU A 655 -1.33 10.64 -11.14
CA LEU A 655 -2.62 10.01 -11.48
C LEU A 655 -3.65 10.16 -10.35
N ASN A 656 -3.22 10.03 -9.09
CA ASN A 656 -4.07 10.24 -7.91
C ASN A 656 -4.60 11.69 -7.85
N GLN A 657 -3.72 12.68 -8.03
CA GLN A 657 -4.07 14.10 -8.11
C GLN A 657 -5.05 14.37 -9.25
N ALA A 658 -4.78 13.87 -10.46
CA ALA A 658 -5.67 14.02 -11.61
C ALA A 658 -7.11 13.54 -11.32
N MET A 659 -7.26 12.34 -10.74
CA MET A 659 -8.58 11.83 -10.37
C MET A 659 -9.22 12.65 -9.25
N GLU A 660 -8.49 13.00 -8.20
CA GLU A 660 -9.00 13.80 -7.08
C GLU A 660 -9.50 15.18 -7.52
N GLU A 661 -8.72 15.87 -8.37
CA GLU A 661 -9.05 17.20 -8.89
C GLU A 661 -10.31 17.15 -9.76
N GLU A 662 -10.41 16.20 -10.69
CA GLU A 662 -11.61 16.09 -11.55
C GLU A 662 -12.83 15.59 -10.77
N MET A 663 -12.67 14.68 -9.79
CA MET A 663 -13.77 14.24 -8.91
C MET A 663 -14.26 15.34 -7.96
N ARG A 664 -13.37 16.27 -7.56
CA ARG A 664 -13.72 17.50 -6.82
C ARG A 664 -14.43 18.51 -7.72
N ARG A 665 -13.95 18.68 -8.96
CA ARG A 665 -14.48 19.60 -9.97
C ARG A 665 -15.86 19.20 -10.49
N ASP A 666 -16.09 17.92 -10.74
CA ASP A 666 -17.31 17.40 -11.36
C ASP A 666 -17.90 16.24 -10.55
N LYS A 667 -19.12 16.46 -10.04
CA LYS A 667 -19.85 15.47 -9.20
C LYS A 667 -20.32 14.25 -9.98
N THR A 668 -20.34 14.31 -11.32
CA THR A 668 -20.72 13.19 -12.19
C THR A 668 -19.58 12.20 -12.43
N VAL A 669 -18.33 12.58 -12.12
CA VAL A 669 -17.13 11.73 -12.27
C VAL A 669 -17.06 10.72 -11.14
N PHE A 670 -16.92 9.43 -11.40
CA PHE A 670 -16.75 8.42 -10.35
C PHE A 670 -15.80 7.29 -10.75
N LEU A 671 -15.10 6.72 -9.78
CA LEU A 671 -14.15 5.62 -9.99
C LEU A 671 -14.83 4.29 -9.65
N LEU A 672 -14.72 3.31 -10.55
CA LEU A 672 -15.10 1.92 -10.29
C LEU A 672 -14.06 0.94 -10.84
N GLY A 673 -13.89 -0.18 -10.15
CA GLY A 673 -13.01 -1.27 -10.55
C GLY A 673 -12.67 -2.18 -9.38
N GLU A 674 -11.82 -3.17 -9.63
CA GLU A 674 -11.39 -4.11 -8.59
C GLU A 674 -10.42 -3.45 -7.61
N GLU A 675 -10.71 -3.57 -6.31
CA GLU A 675 -9.83 -3.12 -5.21
C GLU A 675 -9.53 -1.60 -5.18
N VAL A 676 -10.26 -0.78 -5.96
CA VAL A 676 -10.07 0.67 -6.09
C VAL A 676 -10.39 1.45 -4.82
N ALA A 677 -11.25 0.93 -3.96
CA ALA A 677 -11.78 1.65 -2.81
C ALA A 677 -11.13 1.19 -1.49
N GLN A 678 -11.57 0.09 -0.88
CA GLN A 678 -11.13 -0.29 0.47
C GLN A 678 -9.64 -0.68 0.51
N TYR A 679 -9.15 -1.34 -0.52
CA TYR A 679 -7.75 -1.71 -0.67
C TYR A 679 -6.87 -0.55 -1.18
N ASN A 680 -7.45 0.64 -1.38
CA ASN A 680 -6.77 1.85 -1.83
C ASN A 680 -6.16 1.72 -3.24
N GLY A 681 -6.71 0.87 -4.11
CA GLY A 681 -6.22 0.55 -5.45
C GLY A 681 -5.16 -0.53 -5.43
N ALA A 682 -5.21 -1.49 -6.37
CA ALA A 682 -4.23 -2.58 -6.47
C ALA A 682 -2.78 -2.05 -6.41
N TYR A 683 -2.45 -1.10 -7.29
CA TYR A 683 -1.14 -0.43 -7.38
C TYR A 683 -1.05 0.89 -6.58
N LYS A 684 -2.03 1.14 -5.70
CA LYS A 684 -2.13 2.32 -4.84
C LYS A 684 -2.37 3.66 -5.55
N VAL A 685 -2.83 3.63 -6.81
CA VAL A 685 -3.14 4.82 -7.62
C VAL A 685 -4.39 5.56 -7.11
N SER A 686 -5.41 4.86 -6.63
CA SER A 686 -6.65 5.43 -6.07
C SER A 686 -6.61 5.67 -4.55
N LYS A 687 -5.42 5.64 -3.95
CA LYS A 687 -5.24 5.73 -2.49
C LYS A 687 -5.88 6.99 -1.91
N GLY A 688 -6.64 6.81 -0.82
CA GLY A 688 -7.34 7.88 -0.11
C GLY A 688 -8.58 8.44 -0.80
N LEU A 689 -8.92 8.04 -2.03
CA LEU A 689 -10.09 8.58 -2.73
C LEU A 689 -11.40 8.15 -2.06
N LEU A 690 -11.51 6.91 -1.56
CA LEU A 690 -12.69 6.44 -0.82
C LEU A 690 -12.95 7.28 0.43
N ASP A 691 -11.90 7.59 1.20
CA ASP A 691 -12.00 8.41 2.42
C ASP A 691 -12.44 9.86 2.12
N LYS A 692 -12.13 10.38 0.92
CA LYS A 692 -12.46 11.74 0.47
C LYS A 692 -13.85 11.86 -0.17
N PHE A 693 -14.24 10.89 -0.98
CA PHE A 693 -15.44 10.98 -1.85
C PHE A 693 -16.56 10.00 -1.49
N GLY A 694 -16.30 9.02 -0.62
CA GLY A 694 -17.28 8.05 -0.14
C GLY A 694 -17.60 6.92 -1.14
N PRO A 695 -18.35 5.90 -0.68
CA PRO A 695 -18.60 4.67 -1.43
C PRO A 695 -19.52 4.85 -2.65
N ASP A 696 -20.23 5.97 -2.76
CA ASP A 696 -21.05 6.30 -3.94
C ASP A 696 -20.22 6.84 -5.11
N ARG A 697 -18.95 7.19 -4.89
CA ARG A 697 -18.03 7.81 -5.87
C ARG A 697 -16.75 7.01 -6.12
N VAL A 698 -16.42 6.07 -5.23
CA VAL A 698 -15.30 5.13 -5.35
C VAL A 698 -15.79 3.73 -5.01
N ILE A 699 -15.97 2.90 -6.05
CA ILE A 699 -16.78 1.67 -5.99
C ILE A 699 -15.91 0.45 -6.26
N ASP A 700 -15.67 -0.38 -5.24
CA ASP A 700 -15.09 -1.72 -5.41
C ASP A 700 -16.08 -2.62 -6.19
N THR A 701 -15.61 -3.24 -7.27
CA THR A 701 -16.38 -4.19 -8.08
C THR A 701 -16.00 -5.65 -7.79
N PRO A 702 -16.87 -6.63 -8.09
CA PRO A 702 -16.46 -8.01 -8.26
C PRO A 702 -15.47 -8.16 -9.44
N ILE A 703 -14.73 -9.27 -9.46
CA ILE A 703 -13.84 -9.67 -10.56
C ILE A 703 -14.70 -10.18 -11.72
N THR A 704 -15.25 -9.22 -12.47
CA THR A 704 -16.21 -9.43 -13.57
C THR A 704 -16.08 -8.28 -14.57
N GLU A 705 -14.96 -8.24 -15.29
CA GLU A 705 -14.49 -7.14 -16.12
C GLU A 705 -15.52 -6.72 -17.17
N MET A 706 -16.12 -7.69 -17.89
CA MET A 706 -17.22 -7.41 -18.82
C MET A 706 -18.41 -6.74 -18.09
N GLY A 707 -18.79 -7.25 -16.92
CA GLY A 707 -19.95 -6.77 -16.17
C GLY A 707 -19.79 -5.31 -15.70
N PHE A 708 -18.66 -4.97 -15.09
CA PHE A 708 -18.45 -3.59 -14.61
C PHE A 708 -18.11 -2.61 -15.74
N ALA A 709 -17.45 -3.04 -16.81
CA ALA A 709 -17.23 -2.20 -17.98
C ALA A 709 -18.56 -1.86 -18.68
N GLY A 710 -19.47 -2.85 -18.83
CA GLY A 710 -20.82 -2.62 -19.36
C GLY A 710 -21.64 -1.67 -18.47
N LEU A 711 -21.54 -1.82 -17.14
CA LEU A 711 -22.15 -0.89 -16.18
C LEU A 711 -21.59 0.53 -16.33
N ALA A 712 -20.28 0.68 -16.48
CA ALA A 712 -19.63 1.96 -16.70
C ALA A 712 -20.10 2.61 -18.00
N VAL A 713 -20.14 1.87 -19.11
CA VAL A 713 -20.65 2.40 -20.40
C VAL A 713 -22.13 2.79 -20.31
N GLY A 714 -22.96 1.98 -19.65
CA GLY A 714 -24.36 2.34 -19.40
C GLY A 714 -24.54 3.58 -18.52
N ALA A 715 -23.69 3.76 -17.52
CA ALA A 715 -23.67 4.98 -16.70
C ALA A 715 -23.21 6.21 -17.50
N ALA A 716 -22.26 6.06 -18.43
CA ALA A 716 -21.85 7.12 -19.34
C ALA A 716 -22.97 7.53 -20.30
N MET A 717 -23.68 6.56 -20.88
CA MET A 717 -24.90 6.81 -21.70
C MET A 717 -26.00 7.54 -20.90
N ALA A 718 -26.09 7.29 -19.59
CA ALA A 718 -27.03 7.96 -18.68
C ALA A 718 -26.56 9.35 -18.20
N GLY A 719 -25.40 9.85 -18.66
CA GLY A 719 -24.89 11.19 -18.38
C GLY A 719 -23.92 11.31 -17.18
N LEU A 720 -23.42 10.19 -16.64
CA LEU A 720 -22.30 10.20 -15.68
C LEU A 720 -20.94 10.13 -16.41
N LYS A 721 -19.84 10.28 -15.66
CA LYS A 721 -18.47 10.23 -16.20
C LYS A 721 -17.61 9.17 -15.50
N PRO A 722 -17.81 7.88 -15.79
CA PRO A 722 -17.06 6.83 -15.14
C PRO A 722 -15.57 6.82 -15.51
N ILE A 723 -14.74 6.59 -14.51
CA ILE A 723 -13.35 6.17 -14.61
C ILE A 723 -13.34 4.68 -14.27
N CYS A 724 -13.26 3.84 -15.29
CA CYS A 724 -13.25 2.39 -15.20
C CYS A 724 -11.80 1.90 -15.09
N GLU A 725 -11.39 1.39 -13.92
CA GLU A 725 -10.08 0.78 -13.70
C GLU A 725 -10.11 -0.72 -14.04
N PHE A 726 -9.24 -1.15 -14.95
CA PHE A 726 -8.85 -2.55 -15.06
C PHE A 726 -7.56 -2.76 -14.28
N MET A 727 -7.48 -3.82 -13.46
CA MET A 727 -6.29 -4.08 -12.65
C MET A 727 -5.03 -4.25 -13.52
N THR A 728 -5.16 -4.86 -14.70
CA THR A 728 -4.20 -4.70 -15.82
C THR A 728 -4.97 -4.70 -17.14
N PHE A 729 -4.41 -4.10 -18.20
CA PHE A 729 -5.04 -4.14 -19.53
C PHE A 729 -5.12 -5.56 -20.14
N ASN A 730 -4.37 -6.53 -19.62
CA ASN A 730 -4.55 -7.95 -19.98
C ASN A 730 -5.97 -8.44 -19.68
N PHE A 731 -6.56 -7.95 -18.58
CA PHE A 731 -7.90 -8.33 -18.14
C PHE A 731 -9.00 -7.57 -18.91
N ALA A 732 -8.68 -6.38 -19.44
CA ALA A 732 -9.55 -5.63 -20.33
C ALA A 732 -9.93 -6.40 -21.61
N MET A 733 -9.16 -7.44 -22.01
CA MET A 733 -9.57 -8.38 -23.06
C MET A 733 -10.95 -9.02 -22.79
N GLN A 734 -11.28 -9.33 -21.53
CA GLN A 734 -12.59 -9.86 -21.18
C GLN A 734 -13.73 -8.85 -21.43
N ALA A 735 -13.41 -7.55 -21.42
CA ALA A 735 -14.36 -6.44 -21.52
C ALA A 735 -14.30 -5.69 -22.87
N ILE A 736 -13.46 -6.14 -23.81
CA ILE A 736 -13.12 -5.38 -25.02
C ILE A 736 -14.33 -5.09 -25.91
N ASP A 737 -15.37 -5.92 -25.88
CA ASP A 737 -16.63 -5.66 -26.58
C ASP A 737 -17.33 -4.39 -26.08
N HIS A 738 -17.37 -4.16 -24.77
CA HIS A 738 -17.93 -2.92 -24.22
C HIS A 738 -17.06 -1.70 -24.55
N ILE A 739 -15.73 -1.84 -24.55
CA ILE A 739 -14.81 -0.75 -24.93
C ILE A 739 -14.99 -0.38 -26.42
N VAL A 740 -15.10 -1.38 -27.30
CA VAL A 740 -15.11 -1.18 -28.77
C VAL A 740 -16.53 -0.98 -29.32
N ASN A 741 -17.43 -1.93 -29.09
CA ASN A 741 -18.76 -1.94 -29.71
C ASN A 741 -19.77 -1.11 -28.94
N SER A 742 -19.75 -1.16 -27.60
CA SER A 742 -20.71 -0.39 -26.78
C SER A 742 -20.30 1.06 -26.54
N ALA A 743 -19.00 1.36 -26.41
CA ALA A 743 -18.50 2.72 -26.21
C ALA A 743 -18.06 3.38 -27.51
N ALA A 744 -16.92 2.99 -28.09
CA ALA A 744 -16.27 3.71 -29.20
C ALA A 744 -17.20 4.03 -30.38
N LYS A 745 -17.99 3.04 -30.81
CA LYS A 745 -18.83 3.15 -32.02
C LYS A 745 -20.17 3.84 -31.79
N THR A 746 -20.64 3.97 -30.54
CA THR A 746 -22.02 4.40 -30.26
C THR A 746 -22.30 5.85 -30.65
N ARG A 747 -21.35 6.77 -30.47
CA ARG A 747 -21.52 8.16 -30.90
C ARG A 747 -21.70 8.28 -32.42
N TYR A 748 -21.01 7.45 -33.19
CA TYR A 748 -21.18 7.37 -34.64
C TYR A 748 -22.52 6.72 -35.04
N MET A 749 -22.81 5.53 -34.48
CA MET A 749 -24.04 4.77 -34.81
C MET A 749 -25.33 5.51 -34.42
N SER A 750 -25.28 6.34 -33.38
CA SER A 750 -26.40 7.19 -32.94
C SER A 750 -26.51 8.52 -33.69
N GLY A 751 -25.68 8.79 -34.71
CA GLY A 751 -25.69 10.06 -35.43
C GLY A 751 -25.29 11.26 -34.58
N GLY A 752 -24.45 11.05 -33.56
CA GLY A 752 -24.00 12.06 -32.62
C GLY A 752 -24.93 12.30 -31.41
N ILE A 753 -26.06 11.61 -31.33
CA ILE A 753 -27.07 11.79 -30.26
C ILE A 753 -26.55 11.32 -28.89
N VAL A 754 -25.81 10.20 -28.84
CA VAL A 754 -25.32 9.61 -27.59
C VAL A 754 -23.80 9.79 -27.49
N GLY A 755 -23.37 10.71 -26.62
CA GLY A 755 -21.98 10.81 -26.18
C GLY A 755 -21.65 9.73 -25.14
N ILE A 756 -20.38 9.33 -25.06
CA ILE A 756 -19.92 8.30 -24.12
C ILE A 756 -18.67 8.82 -23.38
N PRO A 757 -18.83 9.73 -22.40
CA PRO A 757 -17.72 10.30 -21.64
C PRO A 757 -17.22 9.29 -20.59
N ILE A 758 -16.36 8.35 -21.02
CA ILE A 758 -15.81 7.28 -20.19
C ILE A 758 -14.29 7.22 -20.33
N VAL A 759 -13.61 7.00 -19.20
CA VAL A 759 -12.18 6.69 -19.18
C VAL A 759 -11.99 5.23 -18.83
N PHE A 760 -11.27 4.48 -19.66
CA PHE A 760 -10.75 3.15 -19.32
C PHE A 760 -9.26 3.30 -18.99
N ARG A 761 -8.85 2.93 -17.77
CA ARG A 761 -7.45 3.10 -17.34
C ARG A 761 -6.91 1.92 -16.54
N GLY A 762 -5.58 1.86 -16.43
CA GLY A 762 -4.86 0.78 -15.74
C GLY A 762 -3.46 0.58 -16.33
N PRO A 763 -2.63 -0.29 -15.72
CA PRO A 763 -1.30 -0.59 -16.21
C PRO A 763 -1.35 -1.48 -17.46
N ASN A 764 -0.48 -1.18 -18.42
CA ASN A 764 -0.35 -1.80 -19.73
C ASN A 764 1.12 -2.18 -20.00
N GLY A 765 1.32 -3.24 -20.80
CA GLY A 765 2.64 -3.75 -21.15
C GLY A 765 3.31 -4.53 -20.02
N ALA A 766 4.63 -4.72 -20.14
CA ALA A 766 5.39 -5.58 -19.24
C ALA A 766 5.63 -4.95 -17.85
N ALA A 767 5.47 -5.81 -16.83
CA ALA A 767 5.88 -5.60 -15.45
C ALA A 767 7.21 -6.37 -15.17
N ALA A 768 7.47 -6.75 -13.92
CA ALA A 768 8.64 -7.55 -13.53
C ALA A 768 8.25 -8.92 -12.96
N GLY A 769 8.60 -10.00 -13.66
CA GLY A 769 8.42 -11.38 -13.21
C GLY A 769 6.97 -11.88 -13.20
N VAL A 770 6.08 -11.30 -14.01
CA VAL A 770 4.63 -11.64 -14.01
C VAL A 770 4.23 -12.68 -15.06
N GLY A 771 5.15 -13.03 -15.97
CA GLY A 771 4.94 -14.01 -17.04
C GLY A 771 3.95 -13.57 -18.13
N ALA A 772 3.61 -14.50 -19.03
CA ALA A 772 3.00 -14.20 -20.31
C ALA A 772 1.65 -13.45 -20.23
N GLN A 773 0.70 -13.95 -19.43
CA GLN A 773 -0.68 -13.45 -19.37
C GLN A 773 -0.85 -12.10 -18.66
N HIS A 774 0.23 -11.52 -18.15
CA HIS A 774 0.22 -10.26 -17.38
C HIS A 774 1.12 -9.17 -17.99
N SER A 775 1.70 -9.40 -19.18
CA SER A 775 2.76 -8.56 -19.75
C SER A 775 2.45 -7.95 -21.12
N GLN A 776 1.24 -8.12 -21.65
CA GLN A 776 0.91 -7.70 -23.02
C GLN A 776 0.67 -6.18 -23.10
N ASP A 777 1.20 -5.57 -24.17
CA ASP A 777 0.93 -4.18 -24.55
C ASP A 777 -0.24 -4.15 -25.56
N TYR A 778 -1.25 -3.32 -25.28
CA TYR A 778 -2.46 -3.17 -26.08
C TYR A 778 -2.52 -1.84 -26.85
N ALA A 779 -1.43 -1.07 -26.92
CA ALA A 779 -1.37 0.20 -27.63
C ALA A 779 -1.86 0.10 -29.08
N ALA A 780 -1.33 -0.87 -29.85
CA ALA A 780 -1.78 -1.11 -31.21
C ALA A 780 -3.25 -1.58 -31.28
N TRP A 781 -3.66 -2.48 -30.39
CA TRP A 781 -5.01 -3.07 -30.35
C TRP A 781 -6.13 -2.04 -30.15
N TYR A 782 -5.92 -1.03 -29.31
CA TYR A 782 -6.87 0.07 -29.14
C TYR A 782 -6.63 1.21 -30.14
N GLY A 783 -5.39 1.44 -30.57
CA GLY A 783 -5.02 2.48 -31.54
C GLY A 783 -5.66 2.33 -32.92
N GLN A 784 -5.93 1.09 -33.36
CA GLN A 784 -6.65 0.79 -34.60
C GLN A 784 -8.16 1.15 -34.56
N ILE A 785 -8.78 1.34 -33.39
CA ILE A 785 -10.25 1.40 -33.25
C ILE A 785 -10.80 2.83 -33.47
N PRO A 786 -11.62 3.08 -34.51
CA PRO A 786 -12.30 4.36 -34.67
C PRO A 786 -13.31 4.63 -33.55
N GLY A 787 -13.39 5.88 -33.10
CA GLY A 787 -14.23 6.30 -31.97
C GLY A 787 -13.54 6.23 -30.60
N LEU A 788 -12.40 5.55 -30.48
CA LEU A 788 -11.53 5.68 -29.30
C LEU A 788 -10.56 6.86 -29.47
N LYS A 789 -10.15 7.43 -28.33
CA LYS A 789 -8.87 8.11 -28.14
C LYS A 789 -7.98 7.23 -27.25
N VAL A 790 -6.69 7.17 -27.51
CA VAL A 790 -5.75 6.27 -26.81
C VAL A 790 -4.49 7.05 -26.46
N VAL A 791 -4.17 7.11 -25.17
CA VAL A 791 -2.99 7.80 -24.63
C VAL A 791 -2.13 6.83 -23.83
N SER A 792 -0.82 7.04 -23.82
CA SER A 792 0.16 6.19 -23.16
C SER A 792 1.24 7.05 -22.47
N PRO A 793 0.97 7.58 -21.26
CA PRO A 793 1.87 8.48 -20.56
C PRO A 793 3.20 7.82 -20.18
N TRP A 794 4.28 8.60 -20.16
CA TRP A 794 5.59 8.17 -19.68
C TRP A 794 5.90 8.71 -18.29
N ASN A 795 5.83 10.03 -18.09
CA ASN A 795 6.26 10.72 -16.87
C ASN A 795 5.08 11.28 -16.04
N ALA A 796 5.39 11.97 -14.93
CA ALA A 796 4.38 12.54 -14.04
C ALA A 796 3.56 13.68 -14.68
N GLU A 797 4.19 14.51 -15.52
CA GLU A 797 3.53 15.58 -16.31
C GLU A 797 2.49 14.96 -17.27
N ASP A 798 2.91 13.98 -18.08
CA ASP A 798 2.05 13.23 -18.99
C ASP A 798 0.86 12.62 -18.24
N ALA A 799 1.15 11.91 -17.15
CA ALA A 799 0.15 11.12 -16.43
C ALA A 799 -0.93 12.00 -15.80
N LYS A 800 -0.57 13.13 -15.20
CA LYS A 800 -1.56 14.08 -14.66
C LYS A 800 -2.34 14.76 -15.79
N GLY A 801 -1.63 15.35 -16.75
CA GLY A 801 -2.24 16.18 -17.79
C GLY A 801 -3.14 15.40 -18.75
N LEU A 802 -2.74 14.19 -19.16
CA LEU A 802 -3.52 13.35 -20.08
C LEU A 802 -4.70 12.65 -19.39
N LEU A 803 -4.59 12.27 -18.11
CA LEU A 803 -5.74 11.70 -17.39
C LEU A 803 -6.81 12.78 -17.13
N LYS A 804 -6.42 14.01 -16.78
CA LYS A 804 -7.36 15.14 -16.68
C LYS A 804 -8.01 15.46 -18.03
N ALA A 805 -7.25 15.39 -19.13
CA ALA A 805 -7.80 15.53 -20.48
C ALA A 805 -8.83 14.44 -20.78
N ALA A 806 -8.50 13.17 -20.48
CA ALA A 806 -9.37 12.02 -20.69
C ALA A 806 -10.70 12.13 -19.92
N ILE A 807 -10.67 12.55 -18.65
CA ILE A 807 -11.89 12.71 -17.83
C ILE A 807 -12.77 13.88 -18.30
N ARG A 808 -12.17 14.90 -18.93
CA ARG A 808 -12.88 16.05 -19.50
C ARG A 808 -13.43 15.79 -20.91
N ASP A 809 -13.01 14.72 -21.57
CA ASP A 809 -13.37 14.40 -22.95
C ASP A 809 -14.80 13.81 -23.06
N PRO A 810 -15.60 14.18 -24.11
CA PRO A 810 -16.94 13.64 -24.31
C PRO A 810 -16.99 12.24 -24.96
N ASP A 811 -15.85 11.71 -25.41
CA ASP A 811 -15.70 10.42 -26.09
C ASP A 811 -14.92 9.40 -25.22
N PRO A 812 -14.97 8.09 -25.55
CA PRO A 812 -14.22 7.09 -24.80
C PRO A 812 -12.70 7.25 -24.95
N VAL A 813 -12.01 7.36 -23.81
CA VAL A 813 -10.54 7.47 -23.78
C VAL A 813 -9.92 6.30 -23.04
N VAL A 814 -8.95 5.64 -23.69
CA VAL A 814 -8.13 4.58 -23.11
C VAL A 814 -6.79 5.17 -22.65
N VAL A 815 -6.48 5.03 -21.35
CA VAL A 815 -5.25 5.54 -20.71
C VAL A 815 -4.37 4.35 -20.33
N LEU A 816 -3.39 4.07 -21.18
CA LEU A 816 -2.44 2.96 -21.08
C LEU A 816 -1.24 3.34 -20.22
N GLU A 817 -1.40 3.22 -18.89
CA GLU A 817 -0.35 3.50 -17.91
C GLU A 817 0.70 2.39 -17.88
N ASN A 818 1.75 2.50 -17.05
CA ASN A 818 2.73 1.43 -16.88
C ASN A 818 3.13 1.19 -15.42
N GLU A 819 3.14 -0.08 -15.02
CA GLU A 819 3.33 -0.51 -13.63
C GLU A 819 4.70 -0.14 -13.07
N ILE A 820 5.75 -0.28 -13.87
CA ILE A 820 7.14 0.08 -13.52
C ILE A 820 7.30 1.60 -13.36
N MET A 821 6.48 2.40 -14.07
CA MET A 821 6.54 3.85 -14.01
C MET A 821 5.88 4.43 -12.75
N TYR A 822 4.91 3.74 -12.14
CA TYR A 822 4.18 4.24 -10.95
C TYR A 822 5.07 4.68 -9.78
N GLY A 823 6.20 4.00 -9.57
CA GLY A 823 7.16 4.33 -8.51
C GLY A 823 8.24 5.34 -8.90
N GLN A 824 8.29 5.78 -10.15
CA GLN A 824 9.33 6.71 -10.63
C GLN A 824 8.99 8.14 -10.25
N HIS A 825 10.01 8.86 -9.76
CA HIS A 825 9.94 10.28 -9.43
C HIS A 825 10.37 11.12 -10.62
N PHE A 826 9.66 12.22 -10.85
CA PHE A 826 10.02 13.24 -11.82
C PHE A 826 9.96 14.62 -11.17
N ASP A 827 10.91 15.48 -11.55
CA ASP A 827 10.83 16.91 -11.26
C ASP A 827 9.71 17.50 -12.13
N VAL A 828 8.80 18.27 -11.53
CA VAL A 828 7.69 18.92 -12.23
C VAL A 828 7.68 20.44 -11.97
N SER A 829 7.20 21.20 -12.95
CA SER A 829 7.01 22.65 -12.83
C SER A 829 5.80 22.98 -11.94
N GLU A 830 5.73 24.22 -11.45
CA GLU A 830 4.57 24.72 -10.70
C GLU A 830 3.27 24.66 -11.52
N GLU A 831 3.36 24.77 -12.85
CA GLU A 831 2.22 24.64 -13.76
C GLU A 831 1.55 23.26 -13.65
N VAL A 832 2.34 22.18 -13.60
CA VAL A 832 1.84 20.80 -13.46
C VAL A 832 1.12 20.59 -12.12
N LEU A 833 1.49 21.33 -11.08
CA LEU A 833 0.84 21.26 -9.77
C LEU A 833 -0.55 21.93 -9.76
N SER A 834 -0.90 22.72 -10.77
CA SER A 834 -2.20 23.39 -10.89
C SER A 834 -3.37 22.41 -11.07
N ASP A 835 -4.49 22.70 -10.41
CA ASP A 835 -5.80 22.05 -10.62
C ASP A 835 -6.31 22.17 -12.07
N ASP A 836 -5.84 23.16 -12.83
CA ASP A 836 -6.25 23.42 -14.21
C ASP A 836 -5.29 22.85 -15.27
N PHE A 837 -4.17 22.22 -14.86
CA PHE A 837 -3.21 21.65 -15.79
C PHE A 837 -3.81 20.50 -16.62
N VAL A 838 -3.84 20.66 -17.95
CA VAL A 838 -4.38 19.65 -18.88
C VAL A 838 -3.51 19.62 -20.14
N LEU A 839 -3.20 18.43 -20.64
CA LEU A 839 -2.46 18.25 -21.89
C LEU A 839 -3.40 17.95 -23.07
N PRO A 840 -3.15 18.49 -24.27
CA PRO A 840 -3.93 18.17 -25.45
C PRO A 840 -3.69 16.70 -25.89
N ILE A 841 -4.79 15.93 -25.99
CA ILE A 841 -4.78 14.62 -26.66
C ILE A 841 -4.51 14.84 -28.15
N GLY A 842 -3.67 13.99 -28.75
CA GLY A 842 -3.24 14.12 -30.15
C GLY A 842 -2.02 15.01 -30.36
N LYS A 843 -1.22 15.27 -29.31
CA LYS A 843 0.05 16.03 -29.40
C LYS A 843 1.20 15.29 -28.72
N ALA A 844 2.28 15.10 -29.46
CA ALA A 844 3.54 14.57 -28.97
C ALA A 844 4.36 15.67 -28.26
N LYS A 845 5.43 15.27 -27.57
CA LYS A 845 6.43 16.17 -26.97
C LYS A 845 7.81 15.76 -27.44
N ILE A 846 8.60 16.74 -27.90
CA ILE A 846 10.04 16.55 -28.08
C ILE A 846 10.66 16.67 -26.68
N GLU A 847 11.14 15.55 -26.13
CA GLU A 847 11.78 15.49 -24.80
C GLU A 847 13.27 15.84 -24.88
N LYS A 848 13.88 15.69 -26.07
CA LYS A 848 15.24 16.14 -26.38
C LYS A 848 15.32 16.51 -27.86
N GLU A 849 15.81 17.72 -28.16
CA GLU A 849 16.14 18.16 -29.52
C GLU A 849 17.38 17.45 -30.07
N GLY A 850 17.38 17.15 -31.36
CA GLY A 850 18.51 16.56 -32.09
C GLY A 850 18.59 16.96 -33.55
N SER A 851 19.59 16.43 -34.26
CA SER A 851 19.86 16.73 -35.68
C SER A 851 20.21 15.52 -36.52
N ASP A 852 20.53 14.38 -35.92
CA ASP A 852 21.17 13.28 -36.65
C ASP A 852 20.22 12.09 -36.84
N VAL A 853 19.30 11.87 -35.90
CA VAL A 853 18.28 10.82 -35.96
C VAL A 853 17.08 11.16 -35.09
N THR A 854 15.89 10.89 -35.58
CA THR A 854 14.64 10.94 -34.82
C THR A 854 14.37 9.58 -34.16
N VAL A 855 14.10 9.59 -32.85
CA VAL A 855 13.68 8.42 -32.07
C VAL A 855 12.29 8.67 -31.51
N VAL A 856 11.31 7.88 -31.94
CA VAL A 856 9.90 7.98 -31.51
C VAL A 856 9.57 6.86 -30.53
N ALA A 857 9.05 7.21 -29.36
CA ALA A 857 8.71 6.24 -28.31
C ALA A 857 7.43 6.63 -27.54
N HIS A 858 6.86 5.68 -26.81
CA HIS A 858 5.78 5.92 -25.84
C HIS A 858 6.03 5.19 -24.52
N SER A 859 5.34 5.64 -23.46
CA SER A 859 5.47 5.07 -22.11
C SER A 859 6.93 4.87 -21.68
N ARG A 860 7.24 3.79 -20.95
CA ARG A 860 8.58 3.45 -20.42
C ARG A 860 9.72 3.53 -21.45
N ALA A 861 9.46 3.26 -22.74
CA ALA A 861 10.48 3.29 -23.79
C ALA A 861 11.07 4.68 -24.04
N VAL A 862 10.35 5.76 -23.70
CA VAL A 862 10.85 7.14 -23.82
C VAL A 862 12.08 7.36 -22.92
N GLY A 863 12.01 6.90 -21.66
CA GLY A 863 13.14 7.01 -20.73
C GLY A 863 14.39 6.26 -21.20
N GLN A 864 14.19 5.04 -21.73
CA GLN A 864 15.28 4.23 -22.30
C GLN A 864 15.91 4.92 -23.52
N SER A 865 15.10 5.59 -24.35
CA SER A 865 15.55 6.35 -25.51
C SER A 865 16.34 7.60 -25.11
N LEU A 866 15.91 8.31 -24.06
CA LEU A 866 16.64 9.45 -23.50
C LEU A 866 17.99 9.06 -22.90
N ASP A 867 18.10 7.91 -22.25
CA ASP A 867 19.38 7.44 -21.71
C ASP A 867 20.37 7.09 -22.83
N VAL A 868 19.90 6.44 -23.91
CA VAL A 868 20.70 6.22 -25.13
C VAL A 868 21.10 7.55 -25.78
N ALA A 869 20.19 8.52 -25.84
CA ALA A 869 20.47 9.85 -26.38
C ALA A 869 21.48 10.67 -25.56
N LYS A 870 21.65 10.39 -24.26
CA LYS A 870 22.73 10.96 -23.41
C LYS A 870 24.05 10.21 -23.59
N GLU A 871 24.01 8.93 -23.96
CA GLU A 871 25.21 8.13 -24.24
C GLU A 871 25.81 8.52 -25.59
N LEU A 872 24.99 8.48 -26.65
CA LEU A 872 25.39 8.77 -28.03
C LEU A 872 25.83 10.23 -28.25
N GLU A 873 25.35 11.17 -27.45
CA GLU A 873 25.82 12.57 -27.49
C GLU A 873 27.31 12.71 -27.15
N LYS A 874 27.86 11.81 -26.32
CA LYS A 874 29.30 11.74 -26.02
C LYS A 874 30.14 11.25 -27.20
N GLU A 875 29.49 10.55 -28.13
CA GLU A 875 30.04 10.07 -29.41
C GLU A 875 29.73 11.07 -30.55
N GLY A 876 29.22 12.26 -30.21
CA GLY A 876 28.90 13.33 -31.15
C GLY A 876 27.64 13.08 -31.99
N ILE A 877 26.72 12.22 -31.52
CA ILE A 877 25.47 11.91 -32.21
C ILE A 877 24.29 12.56 -31.48
N LYS A 878 23.61 13.49 -32.15
CA LYS A 878 22.49 14.28 -31.62
C LYS A 878 21.16 13.63 -31.95
N VAL A 879 20.73 12.74 -31.06
CA VAL A 879 19.44 12.05 -31.11
C VAL A 879 18.30 12.99 -30.68
N GLU A 880 17.30 13.15 -31.54
CA GLU A 880 16.02 13.77 -31.20
C GLU A 880 15.09 12.71 -30.60
N VAL A 881 14.51 12.95 -29.43
CA VAL A 881 13.60 12.00 -28.76
C VAL A 881 12.20 12.56 -28.67
N ILE A 882 11.25 11.89 -29.32
CA ILE A 882 9.81 12.22 -29.34
C ILE A 882 9.06 11.24 -28.43
N ASN A 883 8.41 11.79 -27.41
CA ASN A 883 7.39 11.13 -26.61
C ASN A 883 6.04 11.30 -27.32
N LEU A 884 5.46 10.20 -27.81
CA LEU A 884 4.20 10.22 -28.56
C LEU A 884 3.04 10.81 -27.77
N ARG A 885 2.96 10.52 -26.45
CA ARG A 885 1.82 10.76 -25.54
C ARG A 885 0.50 10.12 -25.97
N SER A 886 0.06 10.37 -27.19
CA SER A 886 -1.16 9.85 -27.81
C SER A 886 -0.81 8.83 -28.89
N ILE A 887 -1.38 7.62 -28.76
CA ILE A 887 -1.34 6.58 -29.79
C ILE A 887 -2.45 6.83 -30.81
N ARG A 888 -3.61 7.33 -30.35
CA ARG A 888 -4.74 7.70 -31.20
C ARG A 888 -5.43 8.98 -30.70
N PRO A 889 -5.56 10.05 -31.53
CA PRO A 889 -4.88 10.22 -32.82
C PRO A 889 -3.36 10.33 -32.63
N LEU A 890 -2.61 9.87 -33.63
CA LEU A 890 -1.16 9.99 -33.70
C LEU A 890 -0.76 11.40 -34.16
N ASP A 891 0.23 12.03 -33.51
CA ASP A 891 0.73 13.35 -33.89
C ASP A 891 1.81 13.26 -35.01
N ILE A 892 1.41 12.70 -36.16
CA ILE A 892 2.31 12.40 -37.28
C ILE A 892 3.05 13.65 -37.80
N ASP A 893 2.42 14.83 -37.76
CA ASP A 893 3.02 16.11 -38.15
C ASP A 893 4.34 16.41 -37.42
N THR A 894 4.40 16.09 -36.13
CA THR A 894 5.60 16.31 -35.29
C THR A 894 6.71 15.34 -35.68
N ILE A 895 6.35 14.09 -36.02
CA ILE A 895 7.30 13.09 -36.51
C ILE A 895 7.84 13.48 -37.89
N ILE A 896 6.96 13.85 -38.84
CA ILE A 896 7.31 14.32 -40.19
C ILE A 896 8.31 15.50 -40.12
N LYS A 897 8.02 16.53 -39.31
CA LYS A 897 8.91 17.69 -39.14
C LYS A 897 10.29 17.29 -38.59
N SER A 898 10.32 16.34 -37.66
CA SER A 898 11.56 15.83 -37.09
C SER A 898 12.36 15.02 -38.10
N VAL A 899 11.73 14.09 -38.84
CA VAL A 899 12.39 13.28 -39.87
C VAL A 899 12.96 14.14 -41.00
N LYS A 900 12.25 15.21 -41.42
CA LYS A 900 12.78 16.16 -42.40
C LYS A 900 14.00 16.96 -41.92
N LYS A 901 14.22 17.05 -40.60
CA LYS A 901 15.38 17.69 -39.96
C LYS A 901 16.55 16.73 -39.76
N THR A 902 16.27 15.45 -39.49
CA THR A 902 17.28 14.45 -39.07
C THR A 902 17.63 13.40 -40.14
N ASN A 903 16.81 13.29 -41.19
CA ASN A 903 16.92 12.33 -42.29
C ASN A 903 16.85 10.83 -41.89
N HIS A 904 16.64 10.51 -40.62
CA HIS A 904 16.70 9.13 -40.10
C HIS A 904 15.63 8.92 -39.02
N LEU A 905 14.99 7.74 -39.00
CA LEU A 905 13.95 7.41 -38.02
C LEU A 905 14.14 6.02 -37.39
N VAL A 906 14.03 5.98 -36.06
CA VAL A 906 13.92 4.75 -35.27
C VAL A 906 12.67 4.83 -34.38
N THR A 907 11.83 3.79 -34.37
CA THR A 907 10.70 3.67 -33.42
C THR A 907 11.03 2.72 -32.28
N VAL A 908 10.63 3.02 -31.05
CA VAL A 908 10.88 2.19 -29.87
C VAL A 908 9.59 1.97 -29.07
N GLU A 909 9.15 0.72 -28.93
CA GLU A 909 7.94 0.33 -28.19
C GLU A 909 8.15 -0.95 -27.37
N GLY A 910 7.35 -1.13 -26.31
CA GLY A 910 7.42 -2.33 -25.46
C GLY A 910 6.65 -3.53 -25.99
N GLY A 911 5.73 -3.31 -26.94
CA GLY A 911 4.85 -4.34 -27.50
C GLY A 911 5.50 -5.27 -28.53
N PHE A 912 4.70 -6.23 -29.01
CA PHE A 912 5.13 -7.20 -30.03
C PHE A 912 5.39 -6.53 -31.39
N PRO A 913 6.28 -7.09 -32.25
CA PRO A 913 6.71 -6.45 -33.49
C PRO A 913 5.71 -6.51 -34.66
N GLN A 914 4.73 -7.43 -34.62
CA GLN A 914 3.76 -7.58 -35.70
C GLN A 914 2.57 -6.65 -35.45
N TYR A 915 2.18 -5.88 -36.48
CA TYR A 915 1.06 -4.92 -36.42
C TYR A 915 1.19 -3.92 -35.25
N SER A 916 2.41 -3.44 -35.01
CA SER A 916 2.79 -2.63 -33.84
C SER A 916 2.57 -1.12 -34.06
N VAL A 917 2.74 -0.29 -33.03
CA VAL A 917 2.63 1.17 -33.17
C VAL A 917 3.70 1.71 -34.12
N GLY A 918 4.91 1.17 -34.04
CA GLY A 918 6.00 1.45 -34.97
C GLY A 918 5.71 0.99 -36.40
N SER A 919 4.87 -0.04 -36.62
CA SER A 919 4.44 -0.42 -37.98
C SER A 919 3.59 0.66 -38.64
N GLU A 920 2.65 1.25 -37.89
CA GLU A 920 1.81 2.36 -38.36
C GLU A 920 2.65 3.61 -38.66
N ILE A 921 3.60 3.94 -37.77
CA ILE A 921 4.52 5.07 -37.99
C ILE A 921 5.38 4.85 -39.24
N CYS A 922 5.92 3.65 -39.45
CA CYS A 922 6.66 3.33 -40.67
C CYS A 922 5.81 3.51 -41.94
N ALA A 923 4.54 3.07 -41.91
CA ALA A 923 3.62 3.21 -43.03
C ALA A 923 3.30 4.68 -43.33
N GLN A 924 2.84 5.44 -42.33
CA GLN A 924 2.49 6.85 -42.53
C GLN A 924 3.70 7.70 -42.95
N ILE A 925 4.91 7.40 -42.46
CA ILE A 925 6.12 8.12 -42.91
C ILE A 925 6.47 7.80 -44.37
N MET A 926 6.34 6.53 -44.79
CA MET A 926 6.52 6.09 -46.17
C MET A 926 5.47 6.70 -47.13
N GLU A 927 4.24 6.92 -46.65
CA GLU A 927 3.15 7.57 -47.41
C GLU A 927 3.20 9.11 -47.38
N SER A 928 4.09 9.69 -46.55
CA SER A 928 4.19 11.14 -46.35
C SER A 928 5.29 11.79 -47.20
N ASP A 929 5.26 13.12 -47.25
CA ASP A 929 6.32 13.94 -47.84
C ASP A 929 7.63 13.96 -47.02
N ALA A 930 7.74 13.20 -45.92
CA ALA A 930 9.00 12.91 -45.24
C ALA A 930 9.75 11.72 -45.88
N PHE A 931 9.13 10.91 -46.74
CA PHE A 931 9.77 9.76 -47.37
C PHE A 931 11.02 10.17 -48.17
N ASP A 932 10.91 11.20 -49.01
CA ASP A 932 12.02 11.72 -49.84
C ASP A 932 13.16 12.35 -49.01
N HIS A 933 12.97 12.52 -47.69
CA HIS A 933 13.99 13.00 -46.77
C HIS A 933 14.71 11.87 -46.01
N LEU A 934 14.34 10.60 -46.18
CA LEU A 934 14.98 9.47 -45.48
C LEU A 934 16.28 9.02 -46.16
N ASP A 935 17.42 9.23 -45.51
CA ASP A 935 18.74 8.73 -45.93
C ASP A 935 18.96 7.24 -45.59
N ALA A 936 18.09 6.67 -44.73
CA ALA A 936 18.13 5.27 -44.33
C ALA A 936 16.71 4.72 -44.08
N PRO A 937 16.49 3.40 -44.22
CA PRO A 937 15.18 2.79 -43.93
C PRO A 937 14.82 2.92 -42.44
N VAL A 938 13.54 3.25 -42.19
CA VAL A 938 12.99 3.34 -40.83
C VAL A 938 13.19 2.03 -40.09
N SER A 939 13.84 2.08 -38.93
CA SER A 939 14.14 0.91 -38.11
C SER A 939 13.25 0.85 -36.88
N ARG A 940 12.91 -0.37 -36.42
CA ARG A 940 12.01 -0.59 -35.28
C ARG A 940 12.71 -1.39 -34.19
N VAL A 941 12.52 -0.97 -32.93
CA VAL A 941 12.94 -1.68 -31.73
C VAL A 941 11.70 -1.97 -30.90
N THR A 942 11.45 -3.23 -30.61
CA THR A 942 10.18 -3.72 -30.03
C THR A 942 10.47 -4.68 -28.87
N GLY A 943 9.42 -5.17 -28.20
CA GLY A 943 9.51 -6.45 -27.50
C GLY A 943 9.81 -7.60 -28.48
N ALA A 944 10.29 -8.72 -27.95
CA ALA A 944 10.50 -9.92 -28.76
C ALA A 944 9.15 -10.57 -29.15
N ASP A 945 9.13 -11.29 -30.28
CA ASP A 945 7.92 -11.94 -30.81
C ASP A 945 7.61 -13.27 -30.10
N VAL A 946 7.48 -13.22 -28.77
CA VAL A 946 7.22 -14.35 -27.89
C VAL A 946 6.31 -13.94 -26.73
N PRO A 947 5.45 -14.85 -26.22
CA PRO A 947 4.78 -14.63 -24.94
C PRO A 947 5.81 -14.42 -23.82
N MET A 948 5.63 -13.40 -22.97
CA MET A 948 6.66 -12.98 -22.00
C MET A 948 7.13 -14.13 -21.07
N PRO A 949 8.40 -14.54 -21.12
CA PRO A 949 8.93 -15.59 -20.27
C PRO A 949 9.15 -15.10 -18.83
N TYR A 950 8.90 -15.95 -17.84
CA TYR A 950 9.09 -15.64 -16.41
C TYR A 950 10.58 -15.60 -15.98
N ALA A 951 11.45 -16.36 -16.64
CA ALA A 951 12.85 -16.43 -16.26
C ALA A 951 13.56 -15.10 -16.56
N LYS A 952 14.11 -14.43 -15.54
CA LYS A 952 14.63 -13.05 -15.62
C LYS A 952 15.60 -12.81 -16.78
N ASN A 953 16.48 -13.78 -17.07
CA ASN A 953 17.44 -13.71 -18.17
C ASN A 953 16.79 -13.76 -19.57
N LEU A 954 15.59 -14.35 -19.68
CA LEU A 954 14.79 -14.36 -20.91
C LEU A 954 13.86 -13.14 -20.96
N GLU A 955 13.28 -12.74 -19.83
CA GLU A 955 12.48 -11.51 -19.69
C GLU A 955 13.27 -10.28 -20.15
N ASP A 956 14.52 -10.14 -19.67
CA ASP A 956 15.43 -9.06 -20.07
C ASP A 956 15.76 -9.08 -21.58
N LEU A 957 15.80 -10.25 -22.21
CA LEU A 957 16.00 -10.39 -23.65
C LEU A 957 14.71 -10.21 -24.47
N SER A 958 13.56 -10.20 -23.82
CA SER A 958 12.23 -10.08 -24.47
C SER A 958 11.72 -8.64 -24.52
N LEU A 959 12.46 -7.68 -23.95
CA LEU A 959 12.11 -6.26 -23.89
C LEU A 959 13.18 -5.39 -24.57
N PRO A 960 12.82 -4.18 -25.05
CA PRO A 960 13.79 -3.19 -25.48
C PRO A 960 14.85 -2.91 -24.40
N ARG A 961 16.13 -3.00 -24.77
CA ARG A 961 17.27 -2.62 -23.93
C ARG A 961 17.98 -1.40 -24.51
N VAL A 962 18.67 -0.65 -23.64
CA VAL A 962 19.55 0.47 -24.02
C VAL A 962 20.52 0.05 -25.13
N GLU A 963 21.15 -1.12 -24.99
CA GLU A 963 22.03 -1.72 -26.00
C GLU A 963 21.35 -1.92 -27.37
N SER A 964 20.14 -2.51 -27.41
CA SER A 964 19.43 -2.73 -28.68
C SER A 964 19.01 -1.43 -29.35
N ILE A 965 18.59 -0.42 -28.57
CA ILE A 965 18.23 0.90 -29.11
C ILE A 965 19.49 1.59 -29.67
N LYS A 966 20.59 1.60 -28.91
CA LYS A 966 21.87 2.17 -29.34
C LYS A 966 22.38 1.52 -30.63
N ASN A 967 22.43 0.19 -30.67
CA ASN A 967 22.92 -0.55 -31.84
C ASN A 967 22.03 -0.34 -33.07
N THR A 968 20.71 -0.22 -32.91
CA THR A 968 19.82 0.11 -34.02
C THR A 968 20.06 1.52 -34.53
N ILE A 969 20.21 2.52 -33.65
CA ILE A 969 20.54 3.90 -34.06
C ILE A 969 21.88 3.95 -34.82
N LEU A 970 22.94 3.33 -34.27
CA LEU A 970 24.25 3.28 -34.93
C LEU A 970 24.17 2.63 -36.31
N LYS A 971 23.42 1.52 -36.43
CA LYS A 971 23.15 0.85 -37.71
C LYS A 971 22.40 1.75 -38.69
N THR A 972 21.36 2.45 -38.24
CA THR A 972 20.59 3.40 -39.08
C THR A 972 21.49 4.53 -39.60
N LEU A 973 22.46 4.98 -38.80
CA LEU A 973 23.47 6.00 -39.16
C LEU A 973 24.71 5.45 -39.87
N ASN A 974 24.73 4.15 -40.25
CA ASN A 974 25.88 3.46 -40.84
C ASN A 974 27.20 3.58 -40.04
N ARG A 975 27.12 3.67 -38.71
CA ARG A 975 28.25 3.66 -37.77
C ARG A 975 28.48 2.27 -37.17
N LYS A 976 29.71 1.99 -36.76
CA LYS A 976 30.16 0.70 -36.20
C LYS A 976 30.16 0.69 -34.68
#